data_AF-A0A7V6LMG7-F1
#
_entry.id   AF-A0A7V6LMG7-F1
#
_cell.length_a   1.000
_cell.length_b   1.000
_cell.length_c   1.000
_cell.angle_alpha   90.00
_cell.angle_beta   90.00
_cell.angle_gamma   90.00
#
_symmetry.space_group_name_H-M   'P 1'
#
loop_
_entity.id
_entity.type
_entity.pdbx_description
1 polymer ?
#
loop_
_entity_poly.entity_id
_entity_poly.type
_entity_poly.pdbx_seq_one_letter_code
_entity_poly.pdbx_strand_id
1 'polypeptide(L)'
;MQIRKFFIYVLVIIGSFFLTTSILVDAGGSTTPIKKADGTDLKYHNSSETVLRLTEYTYPTQDFRGVWISNFVGDIASYTSEAQFKAEVKSVLDIIEEFGLNAMVFHIRMHNDAMYDSALNPRRSYWKSVDFDVFDPLTYLIEESHKRGIEFHAWLNPYRVVSSGHEGSLESYATNFRNTYPEFPNNPAGDVSMLVKSGASGIYMNPGEPKVREHIYDSIEEIIQKYDVDAIHFDDYFYNNISDTEDNVTYNKPNYNPLGLNKADWRRYQVNLLMQGIDDLLNDHFEATGKIVQFGISPTGIYKNSLSGTAGQEHFYSLYCDSVAWIQNGWIDYLMPQTYWGLEHTVAGFAQLTRFWSGVAEGYDVNMYMGHGIYMAPGSGWTNPDEIQNRFLNLEMYDRIDGSCFYKFSYFKDVLNATEQLKRGLTLLKNDYYAKKVPGTVVRSYANKVPSLKVNNLTVTKKTQTMLLSWDEVENVRGYAVYSVPKGQTLDKNNINHLYQYIQTNSLEVPLSADFDYYVASVNMANVVSEVVQAGEALTGGVEGVTKGIDSLSDPVSLADEETVQTIRGFYEALTPSEKAQITNYPKLVKAENQILALKEMRPALQEVIQRTNRHVFTDYVFPVNTSFDGNVSWRFKNPSEAVHDLVGGSRLKAILSAYPATLIASLEKDGLVYEEEVVVNFGITKVGETPLFYRNSASSMTKDEPGPYNETSHIGWSGKVLRVNNHVFFIAKNNYLQVTSSTVPETYWLSCASLYHNVTASDITIRVGDTAVITDVAGYGYIIIDASGYVRVSSLDRNPEAMITLKPNEMMLAVRYLDSLLSNPIFVPVDKISVGTYIEFTDYDALTNPAVQAQKVIDLIDALPSASEITLETDLLQFMIARDAYEALSDEAKALVTNLDKLESAEEKISELKEQVLNDAKQDALELLDQFQNNLHLYSEANQQTVINIINNTKPALQNAATITQVEAIIDNALTLLDNVLTIEEEIALLNQQKALAKQNLSQYLNLNLYSEQTVALINAFLASAYEQVDNAVSMEELNQVIEMSESELDLFITVWDEAKTFVQTYVEDLSIYTEVDQRYIQILIERSLNNIDQAETKAEVEEIVTTFKDWIDSLTPIDYESMRTVAKNSLDSYVNFKKYTEENKQTILNIINDAKEQIDQATTQEAIDEILSTAKAQIDEVPKIQGGTNCQLKAAYLYIFIVAFGLVLLGLRKKRY
;
A
#
# COMPACT_ATOMS: atom_id res chain seq x y z
N MET A 1 -0.87 -38.37 -33.23
CA MET A 1 0.52 -38.68 -32.83
C MET A 1 1.36 -37.44 -33.11
N GLN A 2 2.31 -37.08 -32.24
CA GLN A 2 3.00 -35.77 -32.22
C GLN A 2 2.10 -34.56 -31.91
N ILE A 3 1.92 -34.26 -30.62
CA ILE A 3 2.27 -33.00 -29.94
C ILE A 3 2.57 -33.44 -28.50
N ARG A 4 3.81 -33.87 -28.28
CA ARG A 4 4.27 -34.47 -27.00
C ARG A 4 5.76 -34.18 -26.77
N LYS A 5 6.20 -32.98 -27.17
CA LYS A 5 7.59 -32.49 -27.09
C LYS A 5 7.75 -30.99 -26.75
N PHE A 6 6.67 -30.28 -26.42
CA PHE A 6 6.74 -28.88 -25.96
C PHE A 6 6.65 -28.75 -24.43
N PHE A 7 5.98 -29.70 -23.76
CA PHE A 7 5.69 -29.67 -22.31
C PHE A 7 6.83 -30.14 -21.37
N ILE A 8 8.06 -30.35 -21.87
CA ILE A 8 9.16 -30.92 -21.06
C ILE A 8 10.34 -29.94 -20.89
N TYR A 9 10.44 -28.87 -21.69
CA TYR A 9 11.54 -27.89 -21.58
C TYR A 9 11.19 -26.62 -20.78
N VAL A 10 9.90 -26.32 -20.56
CA VAL A 10 9.47 -25.17 -19.73
C VAL A 10 9.45 -25.51 -18.23
N LEU A 11 9.28 -26.79 -17.87
CA LEU A 11 9.24 -27.27 -16.48
C LEU A 11 10.63 -27.48 -15.82
N VAL A 12 11.72 -27.13 -16.51
CA VAL A 12 13.11 -27.33 -16.01
C VAL A 12 13.86 -26.00 -15.80
N ILE A 13 13.29 -24.85 -16.18
CA ILE A 13 13.94 -23.53 -16.09
C ILE A 13 13.33 -22.62 -14.99
N ILE A 14 12.14 -22.95 -14.47
CA ILE A 14 11.50 -22.21 -13.35
C ILE A 14 11.63 -22.99 -12.01
N GLY A 15 12.19 -24.21 -12.03
CA GLY A 15 12.33 -25.09 -10.86
C GLY A 15 13.72 -25.13 -10.21
N SER A 16 14.57 -24.10 -10.37
CA SER A 16 15.97 -24.14 -9.89
C SER A 16 16.53 -22.81 -9.38
N PHE A 17 15.66 -21.86 -9.01
CA PHE A 17 16.06 -20.56 -8.42
C PHE A 17 15.57 -20.35 -6.97
N PHE A 18 15.29 -21.44 -6.25
CA PHE A 18 14.97 -21.42 -4.81
C PHE A 18 15.79 -22.47 -4.02
N LEU A 19 17.10 -22.49 -4.25
CA LEU A 19 18.07 -23.14 -3.36
C LEU A 19 19.34 -22.28 -3.26
N THR A 20 19.76 -22.06 -2.01
CA THR A 20 21.00 -21.37 -1.59
C THR A 20 21.15 -19.89 -1.96
N THR A 21 20.28 -19.04 -1.44
CA THR A 21 20.68 -17.74 -0.87
C THR A 21 20.17 -17.63 0.56
N SER A 22 20.88 -18.27 1.49
CA SER A 22 20.80 -17.90 2.91
C SER A 22 21.50 -16.55 3.05
N ILE A 23 20.77 -15.46 2.83
CA ILE A 23 21.19 -14.14 3.29
C ILE A 23 21.00 -14.17 4.80
N LEU A 24 22.01 -14.67 5.51
CA LEU A 24 22.23 -14.29 6.89
C LEU A 24 22.75 -12.85 6.84
N VAL A 25 21.86 -11.90 7.06
CA VAL A 25 22.27 -10.54 7.45
C VAL A 25 23.02 -10.70 8.77
N ASP A 26 24.22 -10.13 8.85
CA ASP A 26 25.11 -10.26 10.00
C ASP A 26 24.68 -9.26 11.10
N ALA A 27 23.45 -9.41 11.59
CA ALA A 27 23.00 -8.79 12.82
C ALA A 27 23.76 -9.46 13.97
N GLY A 28 24.56 -8.70 14.71
CA GLY A 28 25.59 -9.20 15.65
C GLY A 28 25.09 -9.94 16.90
N GLY A 29 23.86 -10.45 16.91
CA GLY A 29 23.30 -11.31 17.93
C GLY A 29 23.62 -12.79 17.71
N SER A 30 23.91 -13.52 18.79
CA SER A 30 24.01 -14.98 18.73
C SER A 30 22.63 -15.59 18.40
N THR A 31 22.59 -16.64 17.58
CA THR A 31 21.35 -17.35 17.22
C THR A 31 21.27 -18.72 17.89
N THR A 32 20.05 -19.19 18.16
CA THR A 32 19.81 -20.50 18.78
C THR A 32 18.50 -21.14 18.31
N PRO A 33 18.41 -22.48 18.21
CA PRO A 33 17.15 -23.18 17.95
C PRO A 33 16.03 -22.84 18.94
N ILE A 34 14.82 -22.63 18.42
CA ILE A 34 13.60 -22.68 19.23
C ILE A 34 13.36 -24.12 19.66
N LYS A 35 13.14 -24.34 20.96
CA LYS A 35 12.77 -25.64 21.53
C LYS A 35 11.26 -25.76 21.63
N LYS A 36 10.72 -26.93 21.28
CA LYS A 36 9.33 -27.28 21.55
C LYS A 36 9.12 -27.61 23.03
N ALA A 37 7.87 -27.75 23.45
CA ALA A 37 7.47 -28.23 24.77
C ALA A 37 8.03 -29.63 25.13
N ASP A 38 8.38 -30.47 24.14
CA ASP A 38 9.04 -31.77 24.36
C ASP A 38 10.58 -31.70 24.44
N GLY A 39 11.17 -30.50 24.31
CA GLY A 39 12.61 -30.25 24.32
C GLY A 39 13.33 -30.52 22.99
N THR A 40 12.63 -30.97 21.94
CA THR A 40 13.21 -31.12 20.59
C THR A 40 13.29 -29.77 19.86
N ASP A 41 14.13 -29.70 18.83
CA ASP A 41 14.20 -28.53 17.96
C ASP A 41 12.90 -28.36 17.15
N LEU A 42 12.37 -27.14 17.12
CA LEU A 42 11.30 -26.75 16.21
C LEU A 42 11.83 -26.72 14.76
N LYS A 43 11.01 -27.15 13.80
CA LYS A 43 11.37 -27.22 12.38
C LYS A 43 10.28 -26.60 11.52
N TYR A 44 10.69 -26.04 10.39
CA TYR A 44 9.76 -25.56 9.37
C TYR A 44 8.93 -26.71 8.79
N HIS A 45 7.72 -26.40 8.31
CA HIS A 45 6.80 -27.42 7.82
C HIS A 45 7.38 -28.12 6.57
N ASN A 46 7.27 -29.46 6.53
CA ASN A 46 7.88 -30.32 5.50
C ASN A 46 9.40 -30.12 5.27
N SER A 47 10.13 -29.53 6.22
CA SER A 47 11.56 -29.25 6.10
C SER A 47 12.39 -29.97 7.18
N SER A 48 13.66 -30.22 6.86
CA SER A 48 14.67 -30.65 7.84
C SER A 48 15.28 -29.48 8.63
N GLU A 49 15.09 -28.26 8.16
CA GLU A 49 15.62 -27.00 8.71
C GLU A 49 15.00 -26.66 10.07
N THR A 50 15.86 -26.27 11.00
CA THR A 50 15.49 -25.86 12.36
C THR A 50 15.09 -24.39 12.38
N VAL A 51 14.00 -24.07 13.10
CA VAL A 51 13.61 -22.67 13.34
C VAL A 51 14.54 -22.06 14.39
N LEU A 52 15.16 -20.93 14.03
CA LEU A 52 16.07 -20.19 14.89
C LEU A 52 15.37 -18.99 15.54
N ARG A 53 16.03 -18.41 16.54
CA ARG A 53 15.75 -17.10 17.14
C ARG A 53 17.06 -16.44 17.56
N LEU A 54 17.05 -15.14 17.83
CA LEU A 54 18.12 -14.49 18.58
C LEU A 54 18.17 -15.00 20.03
N THR A 55 19.34 -14.90 20.66
CA THR A 55 19.49 -15.20 22.10
C THR A 55 18.95 -14.10 23.00
N GLU A 56 18.97 -12.85 22.53
CA GLU A 56 18.57 -11.63 23.25
C GLU A 56 17.70 -10.76 22.35
N TYR A 57 16.87 -9.92 22.96
CA TYR A 57 15.99 -9.00 22.23
C TYR A 57 16.80 -7.75 21.82
N THR A 58 16.51 -7.20 20.64
CA THR A 58 17.23 -6.05 20.06
C THR A 58 16.80 -4.72 20.69
N TYR A 59 15.60 -4.68 21.25
CA TYR A 59 14.91 -3.49 21.76
C TYR A 59 14.78 -2.35 20.71
N PRO A 60 13.97 -2.54 19.65
CA PRO A 60 13.80 -1.52 18.62
C PRO A 60 13.29 -0.19 19.21
N THR A 61 13.92 0.91 18.82
CA THR A 61 13.56 2.28 19.27
C THR A 61 12.45 2.92 18.43
N GLN A 62 12.02 2.25 17.36
CA GLN A 62 10.85 2.54 16.55
C GLN A 62 10.21 1.21 16.15
N ASP A 63 8.93 1.04 16.44
CA ASP A 63 8.26 -0.27 16.35
C ASP A 63 6.74 -0.07 16.35
N PHE A 64 6.00 -0.79 15.51
CA PHE A 64 4.53 -0.77 15.58
C PHE A 64 4.04 -1.70 16.70
N ARG A 65 3.37 -1.14 17.71
CA ARG A 65 2.92 -1.86 18.91
C ARG A 65 1.41 -1.69 19.08
N GLY A 66 0.66 -2.40 18.24
CA GLY A 66 -0.79 -2.26 18.12
C GLY A 66 -1.62 -3.21 19.00
N VAL A 67 -2.89 -2.85 19.22
CA VAL A 67 -3.89 -3.77 19.78
C VAL A 67 -5.27 -3.54 19.16
N TRP A 68 -5.96 -4.62 18.80
CA TRP A 68 -7.35 -4.54 18.33
C TRP A 68 -8.34 -4.40 19.51
N ILE A 69 -9.28 -3.46 19.36
CA ILE A 69 -10.33 -3.16 20.33
C ILE A 69 -11.68 -3.13 19.60
N SER A 70 -12.67 -3.89 20.11
CA SER A 70 -14.02 -3.83 19.57
C SER A 70 -15.10 -4.06 20.63
N ASN A 71 -16.16 -3.26 20.59
CA ASN A 71 -17.40 -3.51 21.34
C ASN A 71 -18.02 -4.87 21.00
N PHE A 72 -17.85 -5.35 19.76
CA PHE A 72 -18.46 -6.60 19.28
C PHE A 72 -18.02 -7.83 20.08
N VAL A 73 -16.77 -7.81 20.54
CA VAL A 73 -16.14 -8.89 21.31
C VAL A 73 -15.95 -8.52 22.78
N GLY A 74 -16.60 -7.44 23.24
CA GLY A 74 -16.62 -7.01 24.64
C GLY A 74 -15.31 -6.42 25.18
N ASP A 75 -14.41 -5.91 24.34
CA ASP A 75 -13.19 -5.25 24.83
C ASP A 75 -13.49 -3.92 25.53
N ILE A 76 -14.53 -3.22 25.07
CA ILE A 76 -15.00 -1.93 25.56
C ILE A 76 -16.53 -1.94 25.68
N ALA A 77 -17.08 -1.26 26.68
CA ALA A 77 -18.51 -1.24 26.96
C ALA A 77 -19.30 -0.34 25.99
N SER A 78 -20.60 -0.62 25.82
CA SER A 78 -21.54 0.27 25.11
C SER A 78 -21.56 1.66 25.75
N TYR A 79 -21.79 2.70 24.95
CA TYR A 79 -21.97 4.06 25.46
C TYR A 79 -23.26 4.15 26.28
N THR A 80 -23.18 4.73 27.48
CA THR A 80 -24.34 5.02 28.33
C THR A 80 -24.43 6.48 28.78
N SER A 81 -23.28 7.16 28.87
CA SER A 81 -23.16 8.60 29.15
C SER A 81 -21.73 9.06 28.85
N GLU A 82 -21.55 10.34 28.58
CA GLU A 82 -20.23 10.97 28.36
C GLU A 82 -19.25 10.61 29.49
N ALA A 83 -19.66 10.79 30.75
CA ALA A 83 -18.81 10.50 31.90
C ALA A 83 -18.37 9.04 31.99
N GLN A 84 -19.25 8.08 31.64
CA GLN A 84 -18.89 6.66 31.60
C GLN A 84 -17.94 6.36 30.43
N PHE A 85 -18.16 6.96 29.27
CA PHE A 85 -17.30 6.77 28.12
C PHE A 85 -15.91 7.36 28.35
N LYS A 86 -15.81 8.58 28.87
CA LYS A 86 -14.52 9.22 29.22
C LYS A 86 -13.74 8.41 30.26
N ALA A 87 -14.42 7.83 31.25
CA ALA A 87 -13.78 6.95 32.24
C ALA A 87 -13.29 5.62 31.64
N GLU A 88 -14.07 5.00 30.74
CA GLU A 88 -13.68 3.78 30.05
C GLU A 88 -12.52 4.02 29.07
N VAL A 89 -12.58 5.09 28.26
CA VAL A 89 -11.48 5.52 27.37
C VAL A 89 -10.21 5.77 28.15
N LYS A 90 -10.28 6.50 29.28
CA LYS A 90 -9.10 6.68 30.14
C LYS A 90 -8.52 5.33 30.58
N SER A 91 -9.36 4.40 31.04
CA SER A 91 -8.93 3.05 31.45
C SER A 91 -8.31 2.24 30.30
N VAL A 92 -8.83 2.39 29.08
CA VAL A 92 -8.27 1.77 27.87
C VAL A 92 -6.86 2.32 27.60
N LEU A 93 -6.73 3.64 27.54
CA LEU A 93 -5.47 4.32 27.20
C LEU A 93 -4.40 4.14 28.31
N ASP A 94 -4.79 4.18 29.58
CA ASP A 94 -3.91 3.88 30.72
C ASP A 94 -3.26 2.48 30.57
N ILE A 95 -4.01 1.49 30.08
CA ILE A 95 -3.50 0.12 29.84
C ILE A 95 -2.62 0.05 28.59
N ILE A 96 -2.96 0.77 27.51
CA ILE A 96 -2.12 0.85 26.30
C ILE A 96 -0.74 1.44 26.67
N GLU A 97 -0.72 2.55 27.42
CA GLU A 97 0.53 3.14 27.93
C GLU A 97 1.26 2.20 28.92
N GLU A 98 0.54 1.53 29.83
CA GLU A 98 1.13 0.60 30.80
C GLU A 98 1.86 -0.58 30.14
N PHE A 99 1.41 -1.03 28.96
CA PHE A 99 2.06 -2.11 28.19
C PHE A 99 3.02 -1.60 27.11
N GLY A 100 3.28 -0.29 27.04
CA GLY A 100 4.18 0.31 26.06
C GLY A 100 3.72 0.17 24.60
N LEU A 101 2.41 0.01 24.41
CA LEU A 101 1.73 -0.02 23.11
C LEU A 101 1.58 1.42 22.58
N ASN A 102 1.59 1.60 21.27
CA ASN A 102 1.60 2.91 20.61
C ASN A 102 0.58 3.05 19.46
N ALA A 103 -0.27 2.04 19.22
CA ALA A 103 -1.38 2.13 18.28
C ALA A 103 -2.62 1.39 18.80
N MET A 104 -3.80 1.93 18.53
CA MET A 104 -5.07 1.28 18.76
C MET A 104 -5.81 1.04 17.44
N VAL A 105 -6.24 -0.19 17.21
CA VAL A 105 -7.02 -0.56 16.01
C VAL A 105 -8.48 -0.75 16.44
N PHE A 106 -9.27 0.31 16.30
CA PHE A 106 -10.59 0.43 16.93
C PHE A 106 -11.72 0.23 15.93
N HIS A 107 -12.59 -0.73 16.20
CA HIS A 107 -13.64 -1.16 15.28
C HIS A 107 -14.81 -0.15 15.22
N ILE A 108 -14.83 0.73 14.22
CA ILE A 108 -15.87 1.76 14.06
C ILE A 108 -17.02 1.35 13.12
N ARG A 109 -16.83 0.35 12.26
CA ARG A 109 -17.82 -0.11 11.28
C ARG A 109 -17.86 -1.63 11.18
N MET A 110 -18.94 -2.26 11.63
CA MET A 110 -18.97 -3.71 11.93
C MET A 110 -19.87 -4.52 10.99
N HIS A 111 -21.04 -3.98 10.67
CA HIS A 111 -22.16 -4.66 10.02
C HIS A 111 -22.89 -3.69 9.09
N ASN A 112 -22.13 -2.99 8.24
CA ASN A 112 -22.60 -1.88 7.41
C ASN A 112 -23.26 -0.76 8.25
N ASP A 113 -22.61 -0.41 9.36
CA ASP A 113 -23.06 0.59 10.33
C ASP A 113 -21.88 1.47 10.81
N ALA A 114 -22.19 2.54 11.53
CA ALA A 114 -21.22 3.54 12.00
C ALA A 114 -21.22 3.72 13.53
N MET A 115 -20.02 3.79 14.10
CA MET A 115 -19.73 4.31 15.43
C MET A 115 -19.04 5.69 15.31
N TYR A 116 -19.72 6.58 14.60
CA TYR A 116 -19.38 7.97 14.35
C TYR A 116 -20.64 8.67 13.79
N ASP A 117 -20.60 9.99 13.58
CA ASP A 117 -21.72 10.70 12.96
C ASP A 117 -21.66 10.56 11.44
N SER A 118 -22.52 9.70 10.88
CA SER A 118 -22.49 9.31 9.46
C SER A 118 -23.79 9.70 8.74
N ALA A 119 -23.65 10.29 7.56
CA ALA A 119 -24.73 10.55 6.62
C ALA A 119 -24.98 9.36 5.66
N LEU A 120 -24.10 8.35 5.67
CA LEU A 120 -24.13 7.21 4.75
C LEU A 120 -24.53 5.89 5.42
N ASN A 121 -24.21 5.74 6.71
CA ASN A 121 -24.30 4.46 7.42
C ASN A 121 -25.11 4.55 8.71
N PRO A 122 -26.03 3.60 8.97
CA PRO A 122 -26.86 3.61 10.17
C PRO A 122 -26.04 3.48 11.45
N ARG A 123 -26.49 4.16 12.52
CA ARG A 123 -25.79 4.19 13.80
C ARG A 123 -25.77 2.82 14.49
N ARG A 124 -24.57 2.36 14.87
CA ARG A 124 -24.36 1.09 15.57
C ARG A 124 -25.08 1.04 16.92
N SER A 125 -25.66 -0.11 17.25
CA SER A 125 -26.43 -0.33 18.49
C SER A 125 -25.66 -0.06 19.79
N TYR A 126 -24.33 -0.18 19.78
CA TYR A 126 -23.46 0.12 20.94
C TYR A 126 -23.43 1.61 21.29
N TRP A 127 -23.66 2.49 20.32
CA TRP A 127 -23.66 3.95 20.44
C TRP A 127 -25.04 4.56 20.17
N LYS A 128 -26.11 3.76 20.18
CA LYS A 128 -27.49 4.20 19.89
C LYS A 128 -27.99 5.41 20.71
N SER A 129 -27.45 5.61 21.91
CA SER A 129 -27.81 6.71 22.82
C SER A 129 -26.76 7.82 22.91
N VAL A 130 -25.83 7.87 21.95
CA VAL A 130 -24.97 9.04 21.72
C VAL A 130 -25.81 10.18 21.16
N ASP A 131 -25.50 11.39 21.59
CA ASP A 131 -26.07 12.63 21.08
C ASP A 131 -24.90 13.46 20.53
N PHE A 132 -24.69 13.40 19.21
CA PHE A 132 -23.52 13.97 18.56
C PHE A 132 -23.52 15.51 18.57
N ASP A 133 -24.70 16.15 18.72
CA ASP A 133 -24.81 17.60 18.96
C ASP A 133 -24.25 18.01 20.35
N VAL A 134 -24.07 17.06 21.26
CA VAL A 134 -23.59 17.29 22.64
C VAL A 134 -22.18 16.73 22.84
N PHE A 135 -21.88 15.55 22.32
CA PHE A 135 -20.59 14.87 22.49
C PHE A 135 -20.34 13.84 21.39
N ASP A 136 -19.34 14.08 20.55
CA ASP A 136 -18.78 13.07 19.66
C ASP A 136 -17.77 12.17 20.44
N PRO A 137 -18.06 10.87 20.64
CA PRO A 137 -17.15 9.98 21.35
C PRO A 137 -15.94 9.54 20.51
N LEU A 138 -16.01 9.58 19.18
CA LEU A 138 -14.89 9.21 18.31
C LEU A 138 -13.82 10.31 18.30
N THR A 139 -14.22 11.57 18.13
CA THR A 139 -13.29 12.72 18.22
C THR A 139 -12.57 12.74 19.56
N TYR A 140 -13.30 12.56 20.67
CA TYR A 140 -12.69 12.49 22.00
C TYR A 140 -11.71 11.33 22.17
N LEU A 141 -12.02 10.16 21.60
CA LEU A 141 -11.14 8.99 21.65
C LEU A 141 -9.85 9.21 20.85
N ILE A 142 -9.95 9.80 19.66
CA ILE A 142 -8.79 10.15 18.82
C ILE A 142 -7.91 11.16 19.55
N GLU A 143 -8.46 12.31 19.96
CA GLU A 143 -7.70 13.35 20.64
C GLU A 143 -6.98 12.85 21.92
N GLU A 144 -7.64 12.02 22.73
CA GLU A 144 -7.02 11.45 23.94
C GLU A 144 -5.95 10.41 23.62
N SER A 145 -6.04 9.72 22.48
CA SER A 145 -5.00 8.82 21.99
C SER A 145 -3.78 9.62 21.52
N HIS A 146 -4.00 10.66 20.71
CA HIS A 146 -2.95 11.55 20.20
C HIS A 146 -2.21 12.32 21.31
N LYS A 147 -2.92 12.82 22.34
CA LYS A 147 -2.29 13.42 23.55
C LYS A 147 -1.32 12.47 24.27
N ARG A 148 -1.43 11.16 24.01
CA ARG A 148 -0.57 10.09 24.52
C ARG A 148 0.33 9.48 23.45
N GLY A 149 0.39 10.03 22.23
CA GLY A 149 1.20 9.49 21.15
C GLY A 149 0.81 8.06 20.77
N ILE A 150 -0.48 7.73 20.91
CA ILE A 150 -1.10 6.48 20.48
C ILE A 150 -1.79 6.78 19.14
N GLU A 151 -1.40 6.08 18.08
CA GLU A 151 -2.04 6.18 16.77
C GLU A 151 -3.46 5.58 16.79
N PHE A 152 -4.42 6.22 16.13
CA PHE A 152 -5.78 5.74 15.99
C PHE A 152 -6.03 5.17 14.59
N HIS A 153 -6.10 3.84 14.50
CA HIS A 153 -6.40 3.12 13.26
C HIS A 153 -7.90 2.77 13.25
N ALA A 154 -8.65 3.41 12.35
CA ALA A 154 -10.07 3.17 12.15
C ALA A 154 -10.30 1.81 11.49
N TRP A 155 -10.82 0.84 12.25
CA TRP A 155 -11.12 -0.50 11.73
C TRP A 155 -12.55 -0.59 11.19
N LEU A 156 -12.63 -0.88 9.89
CA LEU A 156 -13.85 -1.07 9.12
C LEU A 156 -13.92 -2.52 8.63
N ASN A 157 -15.12 -3.10 8.65
CA ASN A 157 -15.46 -4.21 7.79
C ASN A 157 -16.08 -3.69 6.48
N PRO A 158 -15.53 -3.99 5.29
CA PRO A 158 -16.00 -3.38 4.04
C PRO A 158 -17.41 -3.84 3.63
N TYR A 159 -17.69 -5.15 3.67
CA TYR A 159 -18.86 -5.72 3.00
C TYR A 159 -19.92 -6.33 3.93
N ARG A 160 -19.57 -6.70 5.17
CA ARG A 160 -20.49 -7.47 6.03
C ARG A 160 -21.72 -6.65 6.39
N VAL A 161 -22.89 -7.26 6.24
CA VAL A 161 -24.18 -6.71 6.70
C VAL A 161 -24.75 -7.56 7.84
N VAL A 162 -24.78 -8.89 7.69
CA VAL A 162 -25.20 -9.83 8.74
C VAL A 162 -24.19 -10.97 8.85
N SER A 163 -23.65 -11.23 10.06
CA SER A 163 -22.68 -12.32 10.27
C SER A 163 -23.31 -13.72 10.12
N SER A 164 -24.50 -13.92 10.70
CA SER A 164 -25.20 -15.21 10.74
C SER A 164 -26.59 -15.02 11.36
N GLY A 165 -27.47 -16.00 11.18
CA GLY A 165 -28.76 -16.09 11.90
C GLY A 165 -29.93 -15.38 11.22
N HIS A 166 -29.78 -14.89 9.98
CA HIS A 166 -30.92 -14.47 9.16
C HIS A 166 -31.69 -15.70 8.64
N GLU A 167 -33.00 -15.75 8.88
CA GLU A 167 -33.88 -16.85 8.43
C GLU A 167 -34.79 -16.46 7.24
N GLY A 168 -34.61 -15.26 6.65
CA GLY A 168 -35.44 -14.74 5.56
C GLY A 168 -34.78 -14.73 4.16
N SER A 169 -35.47 -14.16 3.18
CA SER A 169 -34.89 -13.84 1.86
C SER A 169 -34.03 -12.56 1.94
N LEU A 170 -33.19 -12.31 0.92
CA LEU A 170 -32.48 -11.03 0.78
C LEU A 170 -33.47 -9.87 0.57
N GLU A 171 -34.54 -10.07 -0.21
CA GLU A 171 -35.61 -9.07 -0.40
C GLU A 171 -36.26 -8.67 0.94
N SER A 172 -36.55 -9.65 1.80
CA SER A 172 -37.11 -9.38 3.12
C SER A 172 -36.13 -8.65 4.05
N TYR A 173 -34.83 -8.82 3.83
CA TYR A 173 -33.81 -8.06 4.54
C TYR A 173 -33.75 -6.62 4.02
N ALA A 174 -33.56 -6.41 2.72
CA ALA A 174 -33.45 -5.10 2.09
C ALA A 174 -34.69 -4.23 2.35
N THR A 175 -35.89 -4.80 2.22
CA THR A 175 -37.15 -4.12 2.58
C THR A 175 -37.20 -3.73 4.06
N ASN A 176 -36.79 -4.60 4.99
CA ASN A 176 -36.73 -4.24 6.40
C ASN A 176 -35.65 -3.18 6.70
N PHE A 177 -34.51 -3.21 6.00
CA PHE A 177 -33.47 -2.18 6.12
C PHE A 177 -34.03 -0.81 5.71
N ARG A 178 -34.59 -0.68 4.50
CA ARG A 178 -35.24 0.55 4.02
C ARG A 178 -36.32 1.08 4.98
N ASN A 179 -37.12 0.19 5.56
CA ASN A 179 -38.17 0.55 6.52
C ASN A 179 -37.64 0.97 7.90
N THR A 180 -36.49 0.43 8.32
CA THR A 180 -35.87 0.72 9.62
C THR A 180 -35.01 1.98 9.57
N TYR A 181 -34.43 2.25 8.39
CA TYR A 181 -33.43 3.29 8.14
C TYR A 181 -33.79 4.13 6.89
N PRO A 182 -35.00 4.73 6.81
CA PRO A 182 -35.44 5.49 5.64
C PRO A 182 -34.58 6.73 5.33
N GLU A 183 -33.78 7.18 6.30
CA GLU A 183 -32.84 8.29 6.17
C GLU A 183 -31.56 7.95 5.37
N PHE A 184 -31.29 6.67 5.10
CA PHE A 184 -30.15 6.21 4.28
C PHE A 184 -30.62 5.51 2.98
N PRO A 185 -31.35 6.19 2.08
CA PRO A 185 -32.01 5.57 0.93
C PRO A 185 -31.04 4.98 -0.10
N ASN A 186 -29.82 5.52 -0.19
CA ASN A 186 -28.79 5.09 -1.15
C ASN A 186 -27.86 3.99 -0.61
N ASN A 187 -28.02 3.58 0.66
CA ASN A 187 -27.13 2.60 1.26
C ASN A 187 -27.36 1.20 0.64
N PRO A 188 -26.32 0.49 0.15
CA PRO A 188 -26.48 -0.78 -0.57
C PRO A 188 -27.19 -1.90 0.20
N ALA A 189 -27.22 -1.86 1.54
CA ALA A 189 -27.99 -2.83 2.33
C ALA A 189 -29.53 -2.67 2.17
N GLY A 190 -29.96 -1.55 1.59
CA GLY A 190 -31.34 -1.30 1.17
C GLY A 190 -31.68 -1.83 -0.23
N ASP A 191 -30.74 -2.38 -1.00
CA ASP A 191 -30.98 -2.90 -2.36
C ASP A 191 -30.67 -4.40 -2.43
N VAL A 192 -31.65 -5.20 -2.86
CA VAL A 192 -31.52 -6.66 -3.00
C VAL A 192 -30.47 -7.06 -4.04
N SER A 193 -30.30 -6.27 -5.11
CA SER A 193 -29.36 -6.53 -6.20
C SER A 193 -27.90 -6.32 -5.78
N MET A 194 -27.69 -5.54 -4.72
CA MET A 194 -26.38 -5.27 -4.13
C MET A 194 -26.03 -6.20 -2.96
N LEU A 195 -26.84 -7.23 -2.70
CA LEU A 195 -26.63 -8.18 -1.60
C LEU A 195 -26.41 -9.61 -2.08
N VAL A 196 -25.58 -10.35 -1.34
CA VAL A 196 -25.28 -11.77 -1.56
C VAL A 196 -25.29 -12.53 -0.23
N LYS A 197 -25.70 -13.80 -0.24
CA LYS A 197 -25.61 -14.65 0.95
C LYS A 197 -24.19 -15.13 1.19
N SER A 198 -23.79 -15.06 2.46
CA SER A 198 -22.57 -15.68 2.99
C SER A 198 -22.99 -16.89 3.82
N GLY A 199 -22.77 -18.09 3.28
CA GLY A 199 -23.26 -19.34 3.87
C GLY A 199 -24.78 -19.38 4.00
N ALA A 200 -25.27 -20.13 5.00
CA ALA A 200 -26.71 -20.39 5.15
C ALA A 200 -27.54 -19.20 5.66
N SER A 201 -26.93 -18.24 6.36
CA SER A 201 -27.66 -17.21 7.11
C SER A 201 -26.89 -15.89 7.35
N GLY A 202 -25.78 -15.67 6.65
CA GLY A 202 -25.07 -14.38 6.60
C GLY A 202 -25.40 -13.59 5.34
N ILE A 203 -25.22 -12.27 5.37
CA ILE A 203 -25.48 -11.34 4.26
C ILE A 203 -24.30 -10.38 4.13
N TYR A 204 -23.77 -10.23 2.93
CA TYR A 204 -22.71 -9.29 2.57
C TYR A 204 -23.20 -8.40 1.43
N MET A 205 -22.74 -7.15 1.38
CA MET A 205 -22.80 -6.33 0.18
C MET A 205 -21.94 -6.98 -0.89
N ASN A 206 -22.42 -7.00 -2.13
CA ASN A 206 -21.81 -7.70 -3.25
C ASN A 206 -20.59 -6.92 -3.78
N PRO A 207 -19.34 -7.37 -3.58
CA PRO A 207 -18.16 -6.59 -3.96
C PRO A 207 -18.02 -6.39 -5.48
N GLY A 208 -18.78 -7.15 -6.28
CA GLY A 208 -18.79 -7.05 -7.74
C GLY A 208 -19.70 -5.95 -8.29
N GLU A 209 -20.52 -5.31 -7.47
CA GLU A 209 -21.29 -4.12 -7.85
C GLU A 209 -20.45 -2.85 -7.64
N PRO A 210 -20.21 -2.01 -8.67
CA PRO A 210 -19.46 -0.76 -8.53
C PRO A 210 -19.99 0.15 -7.41
N LYS A 211 -21.32 0.33 -7.32
CA LYS A 211 -22.01 1.11 -6.28
C LYS A 211 -21.71 0.63 -4.84
N VAL A 212 -21.37 -0.64 -4.65
CA VAL A 212 -20.93 -1.15 -3.33
C VAL A 212 -19.52 -0.68 -3.00
N ARG A 213 -18.62 -0.57 -3.99
CA ARG A 213 -17.27 -0.02 -3.80
C ARG A 213 -17.30 1.49 -3.62
N GLU A 214 -18.08 2.20 -4.43
CA GLU A 214 -18.36 3.64 -4.31
C GLU A 214 -18.83 3.97 -2.88
N HIS A 215 -19.86 3.28 -2.36
CA HIS A 215 -20.32 3.47 -0.97
C HIS A 215 -19.22 3.24 0.08
N ILE A 216 -18.25 2.35 -0.18
CA ILE A 216 -17.11 2.12 0.73
C ILE A 216 -16.09 3.26 0.63
N TYR A 217 -15.81 3.78 -0.58
CA TYR A 217 -14.97 4.96 -0.79
C TYR A 217 -15.60 6.18 -0.09
N ASP A 218 -16.87 6.48 -0.34
CA ASP A 218 -17.62 7.58 0.27
C ASP A 218 -17.63 7.47 1.81
N SER A 219 -17.77 6.25 2.33
CA SER A 219 -17.71 5.98 3.77
C SER A 219 -16.32 6.22 4.38
N ILE A 220 -15.24 6.00 3.61
CA ILE A 220 -13.86 6.29 4.03
C ILE A 220 -13.60 7.79 3.92
N GLU A 221 -14.04 8.43 2.84
CA GLU A 221 -13.93 9.87 2.64
C GLU A 221 -14.63 10.64 3.78
N GLU A 222 -15.85 10.24 4.14
CA GLU A 222 -16.58 10.82 5.28
C GLU A 222 -15.77 10.71 6.59
N ILE A 223 -15.03 9.60 6.80
CA ILE A 223 -14.20 9.42 7.99
C ILE A 223 -12.99 10.37 7.97
N ILE A 224 -12.20 10.39 6.89
CA ILE A 224 -10.95 11.17 6.81
C ILE A 224 -11.20 12.69 6.72
N GLN A 225 -12.37 13.10 6.21
CA GLN A 225 -12.78 14.51 6.23
C GLN A 225 -13.24 14.98 7.63
N LYS A 226 -13.89 14.11 8.42
CA LYS A 226 -14.45 14.46 9.74
C LYS A 226 -13.52 14.20 10.92
N TYR A 227 -12.62 13.22 10.81
CA TYR A 227 -11.87 12.66 11.93
C TYR A 227 -10.37 12.55 11.62
N ASP A 228 -9.52 12.93 12.58
CA ASP A 228 -8.06 12.91 12.46
C ASP A 228 -7.50 11.48 12.68
N VAL A 229 -7.86 10.56 11.80
CA VAL A 229 -7.45 9.15 11.88
C VAL A 229 -6.05 8.94 11.30
N ASP A 230 -5.24 8.08 11.93
CA ASP A 230 -3.88 7.77 11.45
C ASP A 230 -3.84 6.68 10.38
N ALA A 231 -4.89 5.85 10.34
CA ALA A 231 -5.05 4.80 9.34
C ALA A 231 -6.51 4.38 9.13
N ILE A 232 -6.82 3.92 7.92
CA ILE A 232 -7.93 3.03 7.61
C ILE A 232 -7.43 1.58 7.67
N HIS A 233 -8.14 0.73 8.42
CA HIS A 233 -7.78 -0.67 8.65
C HIS A 233 -8.91 -1.62 8.24
N PHE A 234 -8.64 -2.57 7.34
CA PHE A 234 -9.55 -3.69 7.05
C PHE A 234 -9.09 -4.99 7.72
N ASP A 235 -10.04 -5.81 8.16
CA ASP A 235 -9.79 -7.18 8.64
C ASP A 235 -9.81 -8.21 7.49
N ASP A 236 -10.06 -9.48 7.79
CA ASP A 236 -9.95 -10.60 6.85
C ASP A 236 -11.22 -10.91 6.04
N TYR A 237 -12.31 -10.16 6.19
CA TYR A 237 -13.60 -10.55 5.63
C TYR A 237 -13.92 -9.90 4.28
N PHE A 238 -13.57 -10.62 3.22
CA PHE A 238 -13.87 -10.30 1.84
C PHE A 238 -14.99 -11.21 1.29
N TYR A 239 -14.78 -11.92 0.20
CA TYR A 239 -15.75 -12.87 -0.37
C TYR A 239 -15.83 -14.18 0.45
N ASN A 240 -16.38 -14.12 1.67
CA ASN A 240 -16.41 -15.24 2.61
C ASN A 240 -17.65 -16.13 2.46
N ASN A 241 -17.47 -17.43 2.17
CA ASN A 241 -18.54 -18.43 2.04
C ASN A 241 -19.68 -18.07 1.06
N ILE A 242 -19.41 -17.25 0.05
CA ILE A 242 -20.35 -16.89 -1.02
C ILE A 242 -20.34 -18.02 -2.06
N SER A 243 -21.52 -18.51 -2.44
CA SER A 243 -21.65 -19.54 -3.48
C SER A 243 -21.48 -18.93 -4.87
N ASP A 244 -21.13 -19.72 -5.88
CA ASP A 244 -21.02 -19.22 -7.27
C ASP A 244 -22.36 -18.73 -7.85
N THR A 245 -23.51 -19.18 -7.31
CA THR A 245 -24.83 -18.75 -7.79
C THR A 245 -25.24 -17.37 -7.27
N GLU A 246 -24.74 -16.94 -6.11
CA GLU A 246 -25.17 -15.69 -5.46
C GLU A 246 -24.80 -14.44 -6.27
N ASP A 247 -23.59 -14.41 -6.86
CA ASP A 247 -23.11 -13.30 -7.71
C ASP A 247 -23.11 -13.67 -9.20
N ASN A 248 -23.92 -14.63 -9.64
CA ASN A 248 -24.04 -14.99 -11.06
C ASN A 248 -24.70 -13.89 -11.90
N VAL A 249 -25.67 -13.15 -11.35
CA VAL A 249 -26.28 -12.03 -12.07
C VAL A 249 -25.22 -10.95 -12.32
N THR A 250 -24.59 -10.45 -11.26
CA THR A 250 -23.52 -9.44 -11.30
C THR A 250 -22.33 -9.83 -12.20
N TYR A 251 -21.85 -11.07 -12.10
CA TYR A 251 -20.74 -11.56 -12.94
C TYR A 251 -21.07 -11.57 -14.44
N ASN A 252 -22.35 -11.76 -14.80
CA ASN A 252 -22.82 -11.82 -16.19
C ASN A 252 -23.39 -10.47 -16.69
N LYS A 253 -23.41 -9.41 -15.87
CA LYS A 253 -23.79 -8.06 -16.33
C LYS A 253 -22.83 -7.58 -17.44
N PRO A 254 -23.32 -6.88 -18.48
CA PRO A 254 -22.46 -6.23 -19.47
C PRO A 254 -21.44 -5.31 -18.79
N ASN A 255 -20.23 -5.24 -19.33
CA ASN A 255 -19.13 -4.39 -18.83
C ASN A 255 -18.61 -4.67 -17.40
N TYR A 256 -19.21 -5.58 -16.62
CA TYR A 256 -18.74 -5.96 -15.28
C TYR A 256 -17.58 -6.97 -15.32
N ASN A 257 -17.41 -7.68 -16.44
CA ASN A 257 -16.27 -8.57 -16.69
C ASN A 257 -15.69 -8.36 -18.11
N PRO A 258 -15.19 -7.15 -18.43
CA PRO A 258 -14.78 -6.79 -19.79
C PRO A 258 -13.49 -7.54 -20.22
N LEU A 259 -12.72 -8.02 -19.25
CA LEU A 259 -11.51 -8.81 -19.46
C LEU A 259 -11.77 -10.31 -19.69
N GLY A 260 -13.03 -10.78 -19.59
CA GLY A 260 -13.39 -12.19 -19.77
C GLY A 260 -12.74 -13.13 -18.73
N LEU A 261 -12.50 -12.63 -17.52
CA LEU A 261 -11.93 -13.41 -16.41
C LEU A 261 -12.90 -14.52 -16.00
N ASN A 262 -12.37 -15.66 -15.52
CA ASN A 262 -13.22 -16.64 -14.83
C ASN A 262 -13.71 -16.05 -13.49
N LYS A 263 -14.82 -16.58 -12.94
CA LYS A 263 -15.43 -16.11 -11.69
C LYS A 263 -14.43 -15.87 -10.55
N ALA A 264 -13.44 -16.75 -10.35
CA ALA A 264 -12.50 -16.62 -9.24
C ALA A 264 -11.48 -15.49 -9.44
N ASP A 265 -10.94 -15.33 -10.66
CA ASP A 265 -10.07 -14.21 -10.99
C ASP A 265 -10.86 -12.89 -11.06
N TRP A 266 -12.12 -12.93 -11.51
CA TRP A 266 -13.03 -11.80 -11.47
C TRP A 266 -13.27 -11.32 -10.03
N ARG A 267 -13.64 -12.21 -9.09
CA ARG A 267 -13.81 -11.86 -7.67
C ARG A 267 -12.56 -11.22 -7.07
N ARG A 268 -11.36 -11.78 -7.34
CA ARG A 268 -10.07 -11.16 -6.95
C ARG A 268 -9.90 -9.77 -7.55
N TYR A 269 -10.22 -9.61 -8.83
CA TYR A 269 -10.15 -8.32 -9.51
C TYR A 269 -11.12 -7.28 -8.92
N GLN A 270 -12.34 -7.67 -8.53
CA GLN A 270 -13.27 -6.77 -7.84
C GLN A 270 -12.73 -6.29 -6.48
N VAL A 271 -12.07 -7.17 -5.72
CA VAL A 271 -11.38 -6.76 -4.48
C VAL A 271 -10.19 -5.85 -4.79
N ASN A 272 -9.38 -6.16 -5.79
CA ASN A 272 -8.24 -5.32 -6.19
C ASN A 272 -8.68 -3.91 -6.62
N LEU A 273 -9.79 -3.78 -7.33
CA LEU A 273 -10.39 -2.47 -7.66
C LEU A 273 -10.78 -1.68 -6.40
N LEU A 274 -11.30 -2.35 -5.36
CA LEU A 274 -11.54 -1.69 -4.08
C LEU A 274 -10.22 -1.23 -3.43
N MET A 275 -9.15 -2.04 -3.46
CA MET A 275 -7.87 -1.65 -2.83
C MET A 275 -7.25 -0.45 -3.55
N GLN A 276 -7.19 -0.51 -4.88
CA GLN A 276 -6.65 0.58 -5.71
C GLN A 276 -7.45 1.88 -5.50
N GLY A 277 -8.79 1.84 -5.54
CA GLY A 277 -9.59 3.05 -5.36
C GLY A 277 -9.49 3.67 -3.96
N ILE A 278 -9.14 2.90 -2.93
CA ILE A 278 -8.84 3.43 -1.60
C ILE A 278 -7.45 4.07 -1.56
N ASP A 279 -6.45 3.46 -2.20
CA ASP A 279 -5.10 4.04 -2.36
C ASP A 279 -5.16 5.37 -3.13
N ASP A 280 -5.85 5.41 -4.28
CA ASP A 280 -6.08 6.62 -5.07
C ASP A 280 -6.74 7.72 -4.20
N LEU A 281 -7.84 7.41 -3.50
CA LEU A 281 -8.56 8.34 -2.59
C LEU A 281 -7.68 8.91 -1.47
N LEU A 282 -6.82 8.10 -0.87
CA LEU A 282 -5.97 8.53 0.25
C LEU A 282 -4.74 9.31 -0.22
N ASN A 283 -4.19 9.00 -1.40
CA ASN A 283 -3.19 9.85 -2.04
C ASN A 283 -3.78 11.21 -2.41
N ASP A 284 -4.99 11.26 -3.01
CA ASP A 284 -5.68 12.52 -3.31
C ASP A 284 -5.94 13.35 -2.04
N HIS A 285 -6.33 12.71 -0.94
CA HIS A 285 -6.46 13.38 0.36
C HIS A 285 -5.13 13.93 0.88
N PHE A 286 -4.03 13.17 0.75
CA PHE A 286 -2.69 13.62 1.14
C PHE A 286 -2.21 14.81 0.30
N GLU A 287 -2.33 14.76 -1.03
CA GLU A 287 -1.94 15.86 -1.91
C GLU A 287 -2.80 17.12 -1.69
N ALA A 288 -4.09 16.96 -1.37
CA ALA A 288 -5.00 18.08 -1.09
C ALA A 288 -4.80 18.72 0.31
N THR A 289 -4.30 17.99 1.31
CA THR A 289 -4.31 18.45 2.72
C THR A 289 -2.95 18.38 3.44
N GLY A 290 -1.98 17.63 2.91
CA GLY A 290 -0.74 17.27 3.59
C GLY A 290 -0.89 16.25 4.72
N LYS A 291 -2.11 15.74 5.00
CA LYS A 291 -2.36 14.76 6.07
C LYS A 291 -2.09 13.34 5.60
N ILE A 292 -1.28 12.61 6.36
CA ILE A 292 -1.08 11.16 6.16
C ILE A 292 -2.26 10.42 6.78
N VAL A 293 -2.93 9.59 6.00
CA VAL A 293 -3.79 8.51 6.49
C VAL A 293 -3.31 7.21 5.84
N GLN A 294 -2.83 6.27 6.65
CA GLN A 294 -2.35 4.99 6.13
C GLN A 294 -3.50 4.07 5.70
N PHE A 295 -3.33 3.28 4.64
CA PHE A 295 -4.19 2.14 4.35
C PHE A 295 -3.50 0.83 4.72
N GLY A 296 -4.16 -0.02 5.50
CA GLY A 296 -3.62 -1.34 5.77
C GLY A 296 -4.65 -2.42 6.08
N ILE A 297 -4.22 -3.66 5.91
CA ILE A 297 -5.13 -4.81 5.87
C ILE A 297 -4.56 -5.96 6.70
N SER A 298 -5.43 -6.60 7.49
CA SER A 298 -5.12 -7.76 8.31
C SER A 298 -5.75 -9.05 7.78
N PRO A 299 -5.25 -9.63 6.66
CA PRO A 299 -5.80 -10.85 6.08
C PRO A 299 -5.48 -12.08 6.95
N THR A 300 -6.17 -13.20 6.73
CA THR A 300 -5.79 -14.47 7.39
C THR A 300 -4.34 -14.83 7.07
N GLY A 301 -3.62 -15.51 7.98
CA GLY A 301 -2.17 -15.67 7.85
C GLY A 301 -1.65 -16.46 6.63
N ILE A 302 -2.49 -17.17 5.87
CA ILE A 302 -2.08 -18.05 4.75
C ILE A 302 -2.58 -17.51 3.40
N TYR A 303 -1.67 -17.02 2.57
CA TYR A 303 -1.95 -16.59 1.20
C TYR A 303 -2.20 -17.78 0.25
N LYS A 304 -1.14 -18.56 -0.01
CA LYS A 304 -1.14 -19.77 -0.85
C LYS A 304 -0.22 -20.82 -0.24
N ASN A 305 -0.76 -21.98 0.13
CA ASN A 305 -0.06 -23.08 0.81
C ASN A 305 1.23 -23.51 0.09
N SER A 306 1.19 -23.52 -1.25
CA SER A 306 2.32 -23.87 -2.12
C SER A 306 3.48 -22.87 -2.10
N LEU A 307 3.24 -21.62 -1.69
CA LEU A 307 4.24 -20.56 -1.58
C LEU A 307 4.68 -20.32 -0.13
N SER A 308 3.72 -20.31 0.81
CA SER A 308 4.00 -20.13 2.24
C SER A 308 4.57 -21.37 2.91
N GLY A 309 4.56 -22.53 2.25
CA GLY A 309 5.02 -23.79 2.82
C GLY A 309 4.12 -24.26 3.96
N THR A 310 2.81 -24.12 3.81
CA THR A 310 1.80 -24.44 4.84
C THR A 310 0.77 -25.44 4.34
N ALA A 311 -0.12 -25.88 5.24
CA ALA A 311 -1.42 -26.44 4.88
C ALA A 311 -2.52 -25.82 5.74
N GLY A 312 -3.59 -25.35 5.10
CA GLY A 312 -4.69 -24.64 5.75
C GLY A 312 -5.61 -23.95 4.74
N GLN A 313 -6.51 -23.11 5.23
CA GLN A 313 -7.35 -22.27 4.38
C GLN A 313 -6.50 -21.17 3.72
N GLU A 314 -6.62 -21.01 2.41
CA GLU A 314 -5.86 -20.04 1.60
C GLU A 314 -6.76 -18.84 1.25
N HIS A 315 -6.44 -17.63 1.72
CA HIS A 315 -7.31 -16.46 1.46
C HIS A 315 -7.38 -16.06 -0.01
N PHE A 316 -6.36 -16.38 -0.82
CA PHE A 316 -6.40 -16.17 -2.26
C PHE A 316 -7.54 -16.92 -2.97
N TYR A 317 -7.91 -18.11 -2.46
CA TYR A 317 -8.99 -18.93 -3.03
C TYR A 317 -10.30 -18.82 -2.25
N SER A 318 -10.25 -18.80 -0.92
CA SER A 318 -11.44 -18.88 -0.07
C SER A 318 -12.09 -17.53 0.25
N LEU A 319 -11.31 -16.44 0.15
CA LEU A 319 -11.73 -15.07 0.44
C LEU A 319 -11.49 -14.12 -0.75
N TYR A 320 -10.85 -14.64 -1.80
CA TYR A 320 -10.53 -13.94 -3.05
C TYR A 320 -9.66 -12.68 -2.84
N CYS A 321 -8.74 -12.76 -1.87
CA CYS A 321 -7.79 -11.71 -1.52
C CYS A 321 -6.44 -11.93 -2.21
N ASP A 322 -5.97 -11.02 -3.05
CA ASP A 322 -4.62 -11.11 -3.65
C ASP A 322 -3.60 -10.21 -2.94
N SER A 323 -3.39 -10.45 -1.64
CA SER A 323 -2.55 -9.61 -0.77
C SER A 323 -1.08 -9.48 -1.19
N VAL A 324 -0.55 -10.41 -1.99
CA VAL A 324 0.78 -10.25 -2.61
C VAL A 324 0.73 -9.21 -3.73
N ALA A 325 -0.33 -9.17 -4.53
CA ALA A 325 -0.51 -8.14 -5.55
C ALA A 325 -0.67 -6.75 -4.92
N TRP A 326 -1.34 -6.63 -3.78
CA TRP A 326 -1.50 -5.34 -3.07
C TRP A 326 -0.15 -4.77 -2.64
N ILE A 327 0.73 -5.61 -2.07
CA ILE A 327 2.13 -5.23 -1.75
C ILE A 327 2.88 -4.82 -3.02
N GLN A 328 2.78 -5.62 -4.09
CA GLN A 328 3.56 -5.43 -5.32
C GLN A 328 3.18 -4.18 -6.12
N ASN A 329 1.94 -3.70 -6.01
CA ASN A 329 1.47 -2.48 -6.68
C ASN A 329 1.51 -1.24 -5.77
N GLY A 330 1.81 -1.39 -4.48
CA GLY A 330 1.85 -0.28 -3.53
C GLY A 330 0.49 0.17 -2.99
N TRP A 331 -0.61 -0.53 -3.29
CA TRP A 331 -1.98 -0.16 -2.90
C TRP A 331 -2.30 -0.25 -1.40
N ILE A 332 -1.30 -0.47 -0.55
CA ILE A 332 -1.40 -0.50 0.91
C ILE A 332 -0.08 -0.01 1.51
N ASP A 333 -0.16 0.79 2.57
CA ASP A 333 1.00 1.19 3.37
C ASP A 333 1.47 0.06 4.28
N TYR A 334 0.56 -0.81 4.74
CA TYR A 334 0.93 -1.97 5.53
C TYR A 334 0.07 -3.23 5.33
N LEU A 335 0.70 -4.40 5.50
CA LEU A 335 0.01 -5.68 5.66
C LEU A 335 0.22 -6.24 7.07
N MET A 336 -0.84 -6.78 7.66
CA MET A 336 -0.86 -7.31 9.03
C MET A 336 -1.38 -8.76 9.10
N PRO A 337 -0.72 -9.75 8.48
CA PRO A 337 -1.22 -11.12 8.41
C PRO A 337 -1.48 -11.74 9.80
N GLN A 338 -2.65 -12.36 9.95
CA GLN A 338 -3.13 -12.99 11.18
C GLN A 338 -2.39 -14.32 11.46
N THR A 339 -1.24 -14.25 12.13
CA THR A 339 -0.38 -15.39 12.48
C THR A 339 -0.77 -16.02 13.82
N TYR A 340 -2.05 -16.34 13.95
CA TYR A 340 -2.70 -16.70 15.22
C TYR A 340 -2.32 -18.09 15.77
N TRP A 341 -1.84 -19.00 14.93
CA TRP A 341 -1.43 -20.35 15.35
C TRP A 341 -0.11 -20.34 16.12
N GLY A 342 0.03 -21.24 17.11
CA GLY A 342 1.25 -21.38 17.92
C GLY A 342 2.51 -21.73 17.13
N LEU A 343 3.69 -21.49 17.69
CA LEU A 343 5.00 -21.87 17.12
C LEU A 343 5.05 -23.35 16.72
N GLU A 344 4.46 -24.21 17.54
CA GLU A 344 4.44 -25.67 17.36
C GLU A 344 3.30 -26.17 16.45
N HIS A 345 2.51 -25.28 15.84
CA HIS A 345 1.41 -25.68 14.97
C HIS A 345 1.92 -26.35 13.69
N THR A 346 1.58 -27.63 13.52
CA THR A 346 2.24 -28.56 12.58
C THR A 346 2.23 -28.17 11.10
N VAL A 347 1.29 -27.32 10.67
CA VAL A 347 1.04 -26.98 9.25
C VAL A 347 0.97 -25.48 8.97
N ALA A 348 0.91 -24.63 9.98
CA ALA A 348 0.79 -23.18 9.84
C ALA A 348 1.43 -22.44 11.03
N GLY A 349 2.54 -22.96 11.56
CA GLY A 349 3.22 -22.40 12.72
C GLY A 349 3.74 -20.99 12.45
N PHE A 350 3.67 -20.14 13.47
CA PHE A 350 4.04 -18.71 13.41
C PHE A 350 5.28 -18.43 12.56
N ALA A 351 6.42 -19.03 12.90
CA ALA A 351 7.70 -18.77 12.23
C ALA A 351 7.72 -19.12 10.72
N GLN A 352 6.90 -20.08 10.28
CA GLN A 352 6.73 -20.40 8.85
C GLN A 352 6.08 -19.23 8.11
N LEU A 353 5.07 -18.61 8.73
CA LEU A 353 4.36 -17.47 8.19
C LEU A 353 5.21 -16.19 8.27
N THR A 354 5.86 -15.93 9.39
CA THR A 354 6.81 -14.79 9.55
C THR A 354 7.86 -14.81 8.44
N ARG A 355 8.53 -15.95 8.22
CA ARG A 355 9.53 -16.10 7.16
C ARG A 355 8.97 -15.82 5.76
N PHE A 356 7.77 -16.33 5.48
CA PHE A 356 7.11 -16.09 4.20
C PHE A 356 6.78 -14.61 4.00
N TRP A 357 6.12 -13.98 4.98
CA TRP A 357 5.66 -12.60 4.86
C TRP A 357 6.81 -11.58 4.87
N SER A 358 7.86 -11.80 5.67
CA SER A 358 9.10 -11.03 5.58
C SER A 358 9.70 -11.09 4.16
N GLY A 359 9.77 -12.29 3.56
CA GLY A 359 10.30 -12.46 2.20
C GLY A 359 9.41 -11.88 1.09
N VAL A 360 8.09 -11.70 1.34
CA VAL A 360 7.18 -11.02 0.41
C VAL A 360 7.31 -9.49 0.49
N ALA A 361 7.61 -8.94 1.66
CA ALA A 361 7.80 -7.50 1.87
C ALA A 361 9.21 -6.99 1.45
N GLU A 362 10.12 -7.89 1.06
CA GLU A 362 11.47 -7.55 0.65
C GLU A 362 11.47 -6.71 -0.66
N GLY A 363 12.12 -5.55 -0.63
CA GLY A 363 12.20 -4.64 -1.79
C GLY A 363 10.97 -3.78 -2.08
N TYR A 364 9.97 -3.73 -1.19
CA TYR A 364 8.78 -2.86 -1.31
C TYR A 364 8.66 -1.92 -0.11
N ASP A 365 8.18 -0.69 -0.35
CA ASP A 365 7.95 0.35 0.68
C ASP A 365 6.65 0.13 1.49
N VAL A 366 6.27 -1.13 1.69
CA VAL A 366 5.14 -1.54 2.53
C VAL A 366 5.67 -2.01 3.88
N ASN A 367 5.05 -1.55 4.96
CA ASN A 367 5.36 -2.03 6.31
C ASN A 367 4.67 -3.38 6.58
N MET A 368 5.35 -4.29 7.29
CA MET A 368 4.82 -5.63 7.56
C MET A 368 4.73 -5.92 9.06
N TYR A 369 3.50 -6.11 9.54
CA TYR A 369 3.19 -6.29 10.96
C TYR A 369 2.66 -7.69 11.26
N MET A 370 3.03 -8.29 12.39
CA MET A 370 2.53 -9.62 12.74
C MET A 370 1.30 -9.55 13.66
N GLY A 371 0.16 -10.06 13.17
CA GLY A 371 -1.06 -10.17 13.97
C GLY A 371 -1.02 -11.37 14.92
N HIS A 372 -0.95 -11.14 16.22
CA HIS A 372 -0.86 -12.17 17.27
C HIS A 372 -2.22 -12.49 17.88
N GLY A 373 -2.73 -13.69 17.61
CA GLY A 373 -3.99 -14.20 18.16
C GLY A 373 -3.86 -14.69 19.60
N ILE A 374 -3.53 -13.82 20.55
CA ILE A 374 -3.33 -14.19 21.97
C ILE A 374 -4.58 -14.83 22.61
N TYR A 375 -5.76 -14.60 22.04
CA TYR A 375 -7.00 -15.29 22.41
C TYR A 375 -6.98 -16.82 22.17
N MET A 376 -6.03 -17.34 21.39
CA MET A 376 -5.82 -18.77 21.15
C MET A 376 -4.97 -19.44 22.25
N ALA A 377 -4.34 -18.66 23.13
CA ALA A 377 -3.50 -19.19 24.22
C ALA A 377 -4.29 -19.90 25.34
N PRO A 378 -5.55 -19.52 25.66
CA PRO A 378 -6.47 -20.33 26.46
C PRO A 378 -7.04 -21.54 25.68
N GLY A 379 -6.20 -22.54 25.42
CA GLY A 379 -6.61 -23.76 24.70
C GLY A 379 -5.43 -24.62 24.26
N SER A 380 -5.64 -25.45 23.24
CA SER A 380 -4.58 -26.27 22.61
C SER A 380 -3.81 -25.53 21.50
N GLY A 381 -4.07 -24.22 21.29
CA GLY A 381 -3.54 -23.47 20.16
C GLY A 381 -2.07 -23.08 20.29
N TRP A 382 -1.67 -22.66 21.50
CA TRP A 382 -0.30 -22.30 21.86
C TRP A 382 0.17 -23.29 22.94
N THR A 383 1.18 -24.11 22.65
CA THR A 383 1.69 -25.17 23.55
C THR A 383 3.08 -24.88 24.10
N ASN A 384 3.79 -23.91 23.52
CA ASN A 384 5.14 -23.58 23.94
C ASN A 384 5.07 -22.77 25.26
N PRO A 385 5.81 -23.15 26.32
CA PRO A 385 5.75 -22.44 27.59
C PRO A 385 6.20 -20.98 27.47
N ASP A 386 7.13 -20.70 26.55
CA ASP A 386 7.76 -19.39 26.35
C ASP A 386 7.35 -18.80 24.98
N GLU A 387 6.12 -19.08 24.53
CA GLU A 387 5.59 -18.77 23.20
C GLU A 387 5.83 -17.31 22.78
N ILE A 388 5.43 -16.31 23.57
CA ILE A 388 5.63 -14.89 23.23
C ILE A 388 7.11 -14.53 23.15
N GLN A 389 7.95 -15.02 24.09
CA GLN A 389 9.39 -14.76 24.07
C GLN A 389 10.04 -15.34 22.80
N ASN A 390 9.71 -16.58 22.47
CA ASN A 390 10.25 -17.27 21.30
C ASN A 390 9.72 -16.68 19.96
N ARG A 391 8.49 -16.14 19.94
CA ARG A 391 7.97 -15.36 18.81
C ARG A 391 8.78 -14.09 18.59
N PHE A 392 8.91 -13.25 19.62
CA PHE A 392 9.58 -11.95 19.52
C PHE A 392 11.04 -12.12 19.09
N LEU A 393 11.79 -13.02 19.73
CA LEU A 393 13.18 -13.31 19.34
C LEU A 393 13.31 -13.98 17.95
N ASN A 394 12.22 -14.49 17.37
CA ASN A 394 12.18 -14.95 15.99
C ASN A 394 11.82 -13.80 15.02
N LEU A 395 11.04 -12.81 15.43
CA LEU A 395 10.77 -11.59 14.65
C LEU A 395 12.06 -10.80 14.41
N GLU A 396 12.87 -10.63 15.46
CA GLU A 396 14.17 -9.93 15.40
C GLU A 396 15.22 -10.57 14.46
N MET A 397 14.89 -11.67 13.79
CA MET A 397 15.71 -12.22 12.71
C MET A 397 15.39 -11.63 11.33
N TYR A 398 14.39 -10.75 11.23
CA TYR A 398 13.83 -10.29 9.96
C TYR A 398 13.65 -8.77 9.95
N ASP A 399 14.60 -8.05 9.34
CA ASP A 399 14.59 -6.57 9.18
C ASP A 399 13.36 -6.01 8.45
N ARG A 400 12.58 -6.89 7.79
CA ARG A 400 11.30 -6.56 7.15
C ARG A 400 10.07 -6.76 8.03
N ILE A 401 10.20 -7.10 9.31
CA ILE A 401 9.07 -7.12 10.25
C ILE A 401 9.09 -5.81 11.05
N ASP A 402 8.17 -4.91 10.72
CA ASP A 402 8.12 -3.54 11.24
C ASP A 402 7.28 -3.42 12.54
N GLY A 403 6.80 -4.54 13.10
CA GLY A 403 6.16 -4.59 14.42
C GLY A 403 5.09 -5.67 14.59
N SER A 404 4.24 -5.50 15.61
CA SER A 404 3.29 -6.49 16.12
C SER A 404 1.96 -5.88 16.58
N CYS A 405 0.85 -6.58 16.31
CA CYS A 405 -0.49 -6.22 16.79
C CYS A 405 -1.17 -7.38 17.52
N PHE A 406 -1.89 -7.10 18.62
CA PHE A 406 -2.48 -8.17 19.45
C PHE A 406 -4.00 -8.27 19.32
N TYR A 407 -4.50 -9.46 18.94
CA TYR A 407 -5.92 -9.80 19.01
C TYR A 407 -6.18 -10.62 20.29
N LYS A 408 -6.74 -10.04 21.36
CA LYS A 408 -7.42 -8.74 21.48
C LYS A 408 -7.26 -8.10 22.85
N PHE A 409 -7.67 -6.83 22.97
CA PHE A 409 -7.43 -5.99 24.14
C PHE A 409 -7.89 -6.56 25.49
N SER A 410 -9.00 -7.32 25.56
CA SER A 410 -9.49 -7.87 26.84
C SER A 410 -8.46 -8.68 27.64
N TYR A 411 -7.44 -9.26 26.99
CA TYR A 411 -6.38 -10.01 27.66
C TYR A 411 -5.37 -9.13 28.40
N PHE A 412 -5.25 -7.85 28.05
CA PHE A 412 -4.44 -6.87 28.77
C PHE A 412 -5.17 -6.34 30.01
N LYS A 413 -6.51 -6.27 29.99
CA LYS A 413 -7.33 -5.89 31.16
C LYS A 413 -7.21 -6.86 32.34
N ASP A 414 -6.95 -8.14 32.11
CA ASP A 414 -6.95 -9.18 33.15
C ASP A 414 -5.83 -10.23 32.97
N VAL A 415 -4.58 -9.75 32.90
CA VAL A 415 -3.39 -10.61 32.76
C VAL A 415 -3.23 -11.59 33.93
N LEU A 416 -3.75 -11.29 35.11
CA LEU A 416 -3.63 -12.14 36.30
C LEU A 416 -4.46 -13.43 36.19
N ASN A 417 -5.59 -13.40 35.51
CA ASN A 417 -6.44 -14.56 35.23
C ASN A 417 -6.16 -15.22 33.87
N ALA A 418 -5.18 -14.72 33.10
CA ALA A 418 -4.72 -15.35 31.87
C ALA A 418 -4.03 -16.71 32.13
N THR A 419 -3.86 -17.53 31.08
CA THR A 419 -3.04 -18.74 31.16
C THR A 419 -1.60 -18.39 31.50
N GLU A 420 -0.89 -19.25 32.25
CA GLU A 420 0.47 -18.96 32.73
C GLU A 420 1.46 -18.61 31.60
N GLN A 421 1.31 -19.19 30.40
CA GLN A 421 2.11 -18.81 29.23
C GLN A 421 1.85 -17.37 28.75
N LEU A 422 0.57 -16.97 28.67
CA LEU A 422 0.19 -15.62 28.24
C LEU A 422 0.54 -14.60 29.33
N LYS A 423 0.30 -14.94 30.60
CA LYS A 423 0.68 -14.15 31.76
C LYS A 423 2.19 -13.89 31.82
N ARG A 424 3.03 -14.91 31.61
CA ARG A 424 4.50 -14.73 31.47
C ARG A 424 4.85 -13.81 30.31
N GLY A 425 4.30 -14.07 29.13
CA GLY A 425 4.60 -13.29 27.92
C GLY A 425 4.19 -11.83 28.00
N LEU A 426 2.96 -11.53 28.46
CA LEU A 426 2.49 -10.15 28.64
C LEU A 426 3.25 -9.44 29.77
N THR A 427 3.66 -10.15 30.83
CA THR A 427 4.53 -9.60 31.89
C THR A 427 5.93 -9.29 31.34
N LEU A 428 6.47 -10.11 30.44
CA LEU A 428 7.75 -9.87 29.76
C LEU A 428 7.68 -8.64 28.85
N LEU A 429 6.63 -8.49 28.04
CA LEU A 429 6.43 -7.30 27.22
C LEU A 429 6.38 -6.04 28.10
N LYS A 430 5.50 -6.04 29.11
CA LYS A 430 5.31 -4.90 30.02
C LYS A 430 6.57 -4.48 30.79
N ASN A 431 7.31 -5.44 31.34
CA ASN A 431 8.39 -5.16 32.28
C ASN A 431 9.79 -5.11 31.63
N ASP A 432 9.92 -5.53 30.37
CA ASP A 432 11.20 -5.65 29.67
C ASP A 432 11.10 -5.12 28.23
N TYR A 433 10.56 -5.90 27.28
CA TYR A 433 10.68 -5.63 25.84
C TYR A 433 10.02 -4.32 25.40
N TYR A 434 8.85 -3.99 25.96
CA TYR A 434 8.10 -2.75 25.70
C TYR A 434 8.12 -1.79 26.90
N ALA A 435 8.99 -2.01 27.90
CA ALA A 435 9.03 -1.19 29.12
C ALA A 435 9.32 0.31 28.88
N LYS A 436 9.91 0.65 27.72
CA LYS A 436 9.98 2.03 27.22
C LYS A 436 8.99 2.24 26.09
N LYS A 437 8.21 3.32 26.21
CA LYS A 437 7.41 3.92 25.15
C LYS A 437 8.33 4.41 24.02
N VAL A 438 7.98 4.08 22.79
CA VAL A 438 8.71 4.43 21.55
C VAL A 438 7.75 5.04 20.52
N PRO A 439 8.24 5.85 19.57
CA PRO A 439 7.52 6.18 18.36
C PRO A 439 7.02 4.95 17.60
N GLY A 440 6.02 5.13 16.73
CA GLY A 440 5.65 4.10 15.76
C GLY A 440 6.80 3.77 14.82
N THR A 441 6.63 2.70 14.04
CA THR A 441 7.57 2.42 12.95
C THR A 441 7.50 3.53 11.90
N VAL A 442 8.59 3.73 11.16
CA VAL A 442 8.61 4.66 10.01
C VAL A 442 7.65 4.16 8.93
N VAL A 443 6.69 4.99 8.54
CA VAL A 443 5.71 4.71 7.48
C VAL A 443 6.43 4.87 6.14
N ARG A 444 6.80 3.76 5.50
CA ARG A 444 7.82 3.73 4.43
C ARG A 444 7.39 4.51 3.18
N SER A 445 6.15 4.33 2.76
CA SER A 445 5.48 5.05 1.66
C SER A 445 5.45 6.59 1.81
N TYR A 446 5.46 7.10 3.05
CA TYR A 446 5.41 8.54 3.34
C TYR A 446 6.73 9.12 3.89
N ALA A 447 7.71 8.27 4.22
CA ALA A 447 8.96 8.68 4.90
C ALA A 447 9.75 9.76 4.14
N ASN A 448 9.72 9.72 2.80
CA ASN A 448 10.36 10.71 1.92
C ASN A 448 9.41 11.83 1.46
N LYS A 449 8.09 11.69 1.71
CA LYS A 449 7.07 12.68 1.34
C LYS A 449 6.92 13.78 2.40
N VAL A 450 7.21 13.49 3.68
CA VAL A 450 7.03 14.43 4.80
C VAL A 450 8.37 14.87 5.41
N PRO A 451 8.65 16.18 5.53
CA PRO A 451 9.92 16.68 6.05
C PRO A 451 10.13 16.29 7.52
N SER A 452 11.39 16.10 7.92
CA SER A 452 11.78 15.82 9.31
C SER A 452 12.50 17.04 9.90
N LEU A 453 11.75 17.89 10.60
CA LEU A 453 12.21 19.20 11.08
C LEU A 453 12.73 19.10 12.52
N LYS A 454 14.03 19.36 12.75
CA LYS A 454 14.60 19.37 14.10
C LYS A 454 13.96 20.43 15.01
N VAL A 455 14.05 20.22 16.32
CA VAL A 455 13.58 21.21 17.31
C VAL A 455 14.44 22.48 17.27
N ASN A 456 13.82 23.63 17.58
CA ASN A 456 14.51 24.91 17.68
C ASN A 456 14.38 25.48 19.10
N ASN A 457 15.30 26.39 19.46
CA ASN A 457 15.32 27.09 20.74
C ASN A 457 15.24 26.17 21.98
N LEU A 458 15.99 25.05 21.95
CA LEU A 458 16.11 24.15 23.11
C LEU A 458 16.84 24.87 24.26
N THR A 459 16.12 25.07 25.37
CA THR A 459 16.58 25.77 26.57
C THR A 459 16.54 24.86 27.80
N VAL A 460 17.39 25.17 28.79
CA VAL A 460 17.51 24.43 30.05
C VAL A 460 17.25 25.37 31.22
N THR A 461 16.18 25.11 31.99
CA THR A 461 15.86 25.83 33.24
C THR A 461 16.09 24.92 34.44
N LYS A 462 17.20 25.12 35.17
CA LYS A 462 17.51 24.33 36.35
C LYS A 462 16.57 24.62 37.54
N LYS A 463 16.19 23.54 38.24
CA LYS A 463 15.47 23.51 39.52
C LYS A 463 16.39 22.90 40.61
N THR A 464 15.85 22.61 41.80
CA THR A 464 16.64 22.16 42.97
C THR A 464 17.32 20.80 42.79
N GLN A 465 16.65 19.84 42.13
CA GLN A 465 17.14 18.45 41.92
C GLN A 465 17.00 17.98 40.46
N THR A 466 16.44 18.83 39.61
CA THR A 466 16.00 18.55 38.24
C THR A 466 16.32 19.74 37.35
N MET A 467 16.14 19.59 36.05
CA MET A 467 16.12 20.69 35.09
C MET A 467 14.97 20.49 34.11
N LEU A 468 14.34 21.58 33.72
CA LEU A 468 13.30 21.61 32.70
C LEU A 468 13.96 21.89 31.36
N LEU A 469 13.85 20.94 30.43
CA LEU A 469 14.12 21.12 29.01
C LEU A 469 12.87 21.74 28.37
N SER A 470 13.02 22.73 27.49
CA SER A 470 11.89 23.35 26.77
C SER A 470 12.35 23.85 25.40
N TRP A 471 11.53 23.64 24.37
CA TRP A 471 11.82 24.00 22.98
C TRP A 471 10.57 24.56 22.28
N ASP A 472 10.75 25.15 21.11
CA ASP A 472 9.62 25.60 20.28
C ASP A 472 8.80 24.40 19.80
N GLU A 473 7.48 24.54 19.82
CA GLU A 473 6.57 23.53 19.27
C GLU A 473 6.77 23.44 17.75
N VAL A 474 6.98 22.22 17.25
CA VAL A 474 7.09 21.92 15.82
C VAL A 474 5.71 21.47 15.34
N GLU A 475 5.17 22.11 14.31
CA GLU A 475 3.89 21.73 13.72
C GLU A 475 3.98 20.36 13.01
N ASN A 476 2.87 19.62 12.96
CA ASN A 476 2.75 18.34 12.25
C ASN A 476 3.76 17.26 12.69
N VAL A 477 3.90 17.08 14.01
CA VAL A 477 4.72 16.04 14.65
C VAL A 477 3.89 15.19 15.61
N ARG A 478 4.19 13.89 15.69
CA ARG A 478 3.58 12.93 16.64
C ARG A 478 4.12 13.11 18.06
N GLY A 479 5.26 13.78 18.19
CA GLY A 479 5.89 14.09 19.48
C GLY A 479 7.40 14.30 19.35
N TYR A 480 8.07 14.11 20.47
CA TYR A 480 9.49 14.38 20.65
C TYR A 480 10.17 13.21 21.36
N ALA A 481 11.28 12.74 20.79
CA ALA A 481 12.16 11.77 21.42
C ALA A 481 13.23 12.52 22.21
N VAL A 482 13.18 12.41 23.54
CA VAL A 482 14.22 12.90 24.44
C VAL A 482 15.18 11.76 24.74
N TYR A 483 16.47 12.00 24.54
CA TYR A 483 17.55 11.05 24.81
C TYR A 483 18.36 11.49 26.02
N SER A 484 18.93 10.53 26.74
CA SER A 484 19.90 10.72 27.81
C SER A 484 21.07 9.77 27.57
N VAL A 485 22.24 10.34 27.32
CA VAL A 485 23.46 9.61 26.90
C VAL A 485 24.51 9.79 27.98
N PRO A 486 25.14 8.73 28.50
CA PRO A 486 26.22 8.87 29.47
C PRO A 486 27.35 9.74 28.91
N LYS A 487 27.85 10.71 29.68
CA LYS A 487 28.87 11.65 29.19
C LYS A 487 30.08 10.93 28.59
N GLY A 488 30.50 11.38 27.41
CA GLY A 488 31.58 10.77 26.64
C GLY A 488 31.18 9.56 25.79
N GLN A 489 29.91 9.15 25.77
CA GLN A 489 29.36 8.27 24.74
C GLN A 489 28.73 9.09 23.60
N THR A 490 28.74 8.52 22.39
CA THR A 490 28.03 9.11 21.24
C THR A 490 26.55 8.69 21.26
N LEU A 491 25.64 9.59 20.93
CA LEU A 491 24.23 9.23 20.76
C LEU A 491 24.07 8.22 19.61
N ASP A 492 23.57 7.05 19.96
CA ASP A 492 22.95 6.10 19.03
C ASP A 492 21.43 6.16 19.21
N LYS A 493 20.69 6.55 18.15
CA LYS A 493 19.21 6.60 18.14
C LYS A 493 18.56 5.21 18.14
N ASN A 494 19.30 4.16 17.80
CA ASN A 494 18.83 2.77 17.76
C ASN A 494 19.07 2.03 19.09
N ASN A 495 19.82 2.62 20.02
CA ASN A 495 20.03 2.07 21.35
C ASN A 495 18.92 2.50 22.31
N ILE A 496 18.04 1.57 22.70
CA ILE A 496 16.93 1.81 23.64
C ILE A 496 17.38 2.44 24.97
N ASN A 497 18.63 2.23 25.39
CA ASN A 497 19.14 2.79 26.64
C ASN A 497 19.37 4.30 26.56
N HIS A 498 19.67 4.83 25.36
CA HIS A 498 19.77 6.27 25.13
C HIS A 498 18.41 6.95 25.07
N LEU A 499 17.35 6.29 24.60
CA LEU A 499 16.00 6.87 24.63
C LEU A 499 15.57 7.06 26.09
N TYR A 500 15.47 8.31 26.54
CA TYR A 500 15.02 8.63 27.90
C TYR A 500 13.50 8.56 27.97
N GLN A 501 12.82 9.29 27.09
CA GLN A 501 11.36 9.30 27.02
C GLN A 501 10.87 9.80 25.64
N TYR A 502 9.78 9.20 25.14
CA TYR A 502 9.00 9.73 24.02
C TYR A 502 7.76 10.46 24.57
N ILE A 503 7.56 11.72 24.19
CA ILE A 503 6.52 12.61 24.76
C ILE A 503 5.82 13.45 23.69
N GLN A 504 4.63 13.95 24.03
CA GLN A 504 3.78 14.78 23.15
C GLN A 504 3.83 16.27 23.52
N THR A 505 4.60 16.66 24.55
CA THR A 505 4.77 18.04 25.00
C THR A 505 6.12 18.61 24.58
N ASN A 506 6.20 19.92 24.31
CA ASN A 506 7.44 20.63 23.96
C ASN A 506 8.37 20.94 25.16
N SER A 507 8.21 20.22 26.26
CA SER A 507 9.05 20.34 27.46
C SER A 507 9.06 19.06 28.28
N LEU A 508 10.16 18.84 29.00
CA LEU A 508 10.34 17.70 29.91
C LEU A 508 11.20 18.07 31.12
N GLU A 509 10.76 17.68 32.32
CA GLU A 509 11.60 17.79 33.52
C GLU A 509 12.44 16.52 33.69
N VAL A 510 13.76 16.67 33.61
CA VAL A 510 14.73 15.58 33.70
C VAL A 510 15.61 15.71 34.96
N PRO A 511 16.20 14.61 35.47
CA PRO A 511 17.17 14.66 36.55
C PRO A 511 18.35 15.58 36.23
N LEU A 512 18.70 16.46 37.18
CA LEU A 512 19.91 17.24 37.10
C LEU A 512 21.10 16.32 37.40
N SER A 513 21.71 15.77 36.34
CA SER A 513 22.84 14.86 36.43
C SER A 513 24.09 15.47 35.82
N ALA A 514 25.25 15.23 36.44
CA ALA A 514 26.55 15.53 35.85
C ALA A 514 27.06 14.38 34.95
N ASP A 515 26.40 13.22 35.00
CA ASP A 515 26.85 11.97 34.37
C ASP A 515 26.25 11.71 32.98
N PHE A 516 25.27 12.54 32.55
CA PHE A 516 24.54 12.37 31.29
C PHE A 516 24.38 13.69 30.54
N ASP A 517 24.52 13.62 29.21
CA ASP A 517 24.08 14.65 28.26
C ASP A 517 22.66 14.33 27.78
N TYR A 518 21.83 15.34 27.54
CA TYR A 518 20.47 15.17 27.02
C TYR A 518 20.35 15.71 25.61
N TYR A 519 19.52 15.08 24.78
CA TYR A 519 19.26 15.49 23.41
C TYR A 519 17.77 15.43 23.12
N VAL A 520 17.27 16.25 22.20
CA VAL A 520 15.86 16.25 21.78
C VAL A 520 15.79 16.18 20.26
N ALA A 521 14.90 15.34 19.74
CA ALA A 521 14.47 15.31 18.35
C ALA A 521 12.94 15.34 18.26
N SER A 522 12.41 15.84 17.15
CA SER A 522 11.01 15.67 16.78
C SER A 522 10.77 14.34 16.06
N VAL A 523 9.51 13.95 15.97
CA VAL A 523 9.03 12.76 15.25
C VAL A 523 7.89 13.19 14.33
N ASN A 524 8.09 13.22 13.01
CA ASN A 524 7.05 13.71 12.09
C ASN A 524 5.86 12.73 11.94
N MET A 525 4.83 13.11 11.18
CA MET A 525 3.64 12.26 10.96
C MET A 525 3.92 10.90 10.28
N ALA A 526 5.06 10.74 9.59
CA ALA A 526 5.51 9.45 9.05
C ALA A 526 6.41 8.67 10.04
N ASN A 527 6.44 9.07 11.32
CA ASN A 527 7.33 8.58 12.38
C ASN A 527 8.84 8.81 12.12
N VAL A 528 9.26 9.65 11.17
CA VAL A 528 10.69 9.90 10.92
C VAL A 528 11.29 10.80 12.02
N VAL A 529 12.25 10.26 12.77
CA VAL A 529 12.97 10.97 13.85
C VAL A 529 14.05 11.88 13.27
N SER A 530 13.95 13.18 13.53
CA SER A 530 14.82 14.23 12.97
C SER A 530 16.28 14.21 13.47
N GLU A 531 17.07 15.18 13.01
CA GLU A 531 18.36 15.52 13.66
C GLU A 531 18.14 15.89 15.13
N VAL A 532 19.08 15.52 15.98
CA VAL A 532 19.00 15.81 17.41
C VAL A 532 19.63 17.17 17.75
N VAL A 533 19.10 17.83 18.77
CA VAL A 533 19.70 19.02 19.38
C VAL A 533 20.11 18.69 20.82
N GLN A 534 21.36 18.96 21.18
CA GLN A 534 21.86 18.72 22.54
C GLN A 534 21.39 19.84 23.48
N ALA A 535 21.00 19.47 24.70
CA ALA A 535 20.72 20.41 25.77
C ALA A 535 22.03 20.90 26.39
N GLY A 536 22.40 22.17 26.15
CA GLY A 536 23.61 22.78 26.70
C GLY A 536 23.62 22.82 28.23
N GLU A 537 24.78 22.62 28.85
CA GLU A 537 24.94 22.41 30.31
C GLU A 537 24.81 23.71 31.15
N ALA A 538 24.07 24.69 30.65
CA ALA A 538 24.31 26.09 30.95
C ALA A 538 23.36 26.70 32.00
N LEU A 539 23.85 26.66 33.24
CA LEU A 539 23.55 27.52 34.40
C LEU A 539 22.19 27.43 35.13
N THR A 540 22.35 27.17 36.41
CA THR A 540 21.49 27.64 37.49
C THR A 540 21.51 29.18 37.55
N GLY A 541 20.43 29.85 37.16
CA GLY A 541 20.34 31.31 37.29
C GLY A 541 20.46 31.79 38.74
N GLY A 542 21.55 32.50 39.05
CA GLY A 542 21.87 33.02 40.38
C GLY A 542 23.38 33.07 40.67
N VAL A 543 23.78 33.79 41.72
CA VAL A 543 25.19 34.07 42.05
C VAL A 543 26.05 32.80 42.12
N GLU A 544 25.59 31.77 42.83
CA GLU A 544 26.32 30.52 43.00
C GLU A 544 26.46 29.75 41.67
N GLY A 545 25.43 29.78 40.83
CA GLY A 545 25.44 29.08 39.55
C GLY A 545 26.32 29.76 38.50
N VAL A 546 26.29 31.10 38.42
CA VAL A 546 27.23 31.87 37.60
C VAL A 546 28.67 31.68 38.10
N THR A 547 28.90 31.72 39.42
CA THR A 547 30.23 31.44 39.99
C THR A 547 30.72 30.04 39.60
N LYS A 548 29.89 29.00 39.79
CA LYS A 548 30.23 27.61 39.43
C LYS A 548 30.44 27.41 37.93
N GLY A 549 29.63 28.05 37.08
CA GLY A 549 29.81 28.01 35.62
C GLY A 549 31.14 28.60 35.19
N ILE A 550 31.52 29.75 35.75
CA ILE A 550 32.84 30.35 35.52
C ILE A 550 33.97 29.45 36.08
N ASP A 551 33.78 28.82 37.24
CA ASP A 551 34.75 27.89 37.82
C ASP A 551 34.91 26.60 36.99
N SER A 552 33.86 26.09 36.33
CA SER A 552 33.91 24.91 35.47
C SER A 552 34.55 25.16 34.10
N LEU A 553 34.68 26.41 33.66
CA LEU A 553 35.38 26.72 32.41
C LEU A 553 36.81 26.13 32.42
N SER A 554 37.15 25.44 31.35
CA SER A 554 38.49 25.00 31.01
C SER A 554 39.47 26.19 30.93
N ASP A 555 40.76 25.96 31.16
CA ASP A 555 41.80 26.97 30.95
C ASP A 555 43.09 26.27 30.48
N PRO A 556 43.41 26.30 29.18
CA PRO A 556 42.68 26.99 28.10
C PRO A 556 41.28 26.41 27.82
N VAL A 557 40.34 27.26 27.37
CA VAL A 557 39.09 26.82 26.74
C VAL A 557 39.33 26.33 25.31
N SER A 558 38.36 25.60 24.76
CA SER A 558 38.25 25.15 23.37
C SER A 558 37.08 25.85 22.65
N LEU A 559 36.97 25.75 21.32
CA LEU A 559 35.87 26.41 20.59
C LEU A 559 34.51 25.74 20.85
N ALA A 560 34.49 24.47 21.30
CA ALA A 560 33.28 23.81 21.78
C ALA A 560 32.73 24.42 23.09
N ASP A 561 33.57 25.13 23.86
CA ASP A 561 33.13 25.84 25.06
C ASP A 561 32.43 27.18 24.74
N GLU A 562 32.31 27.59 23.46
CA GLU A 562 31.74 28.89 23.07
C GLU A 562 30.32 29.10 23.60
N GLU A 563 29.41 28.15 23.37
CA GLU A 563 28.02 28.24 23.81
C GLU A 563 27.92 28.29 25.33
N THR A 564 28.73 27.48 26.02
CA THR A 564 28.88 27.50 27.48
C THR A 564 29.34 28.88 27.96
N VAL A 565 30.39 29.47 27.35
CA VAL A 565 30.91 30.81 27.69
C VAL A 565 29.86 31.90 27.44
N GLN A 566 29.20 31.91 26.27
CA GLN A 566 28.16 32.88 25.94
C GLN A 566 26.96 32.78 26.87
N THR A 567 26.60 31.57 27.28
CA THR A 567 25.47 31.37 28.17
C THR A 567 25.85 31.78 29.60
N ILE A 568 27.06 31.46 30.08
CA ILE A 568 27.60 32.00 31.35
C ILE A 568 27.57 33.54 31.35
N ARG A 569 27.91 34.18 30.22
CA ARG A 569 27.76 35.62 30.01
C ARG A 569 26.30 36.07 30.11
N GLY A 570 25.36 35.43 29.40
CA GLY A 570 23.94 35.78 29.46
C GLY A 570 23.36 35.73 30.89
N PHE A 571 23.67 34.66 31.63
CA PHE A 571 23.26 34.51 33.02
C PHE A 571 24.00 35.45 33.98
N TYR A 572 25.28 35.78 33.73
CA TYR A 572 25.95 36.86 34.46
C TYR A 572 25.24 38.20 34.23
N GLU A 573 24.85 38.53 32.99
CA GLU A 573 24.18 39.80 32.69
C GLU A 573 22.78 39.93 33.32
N ALA A 574 22.08 38.81 33.49
CA ALA A 574 20.77 38.76 34.16
C ALA A 574 20.83 39.00 35.69
N LEU A 575 22.00 38.95 36.33
CA LEU A 575 22.15 39.24 37.76
C LEU A 575 21.93 40.74 38.05
N THR A 576 21.33 41.05 39.21
CA THR A 576 21.22 42.44 39.68
C THR A 576 22.61 43.04 39.97
N PRO A 577 22.77 44.38 40.01
CA PRO A 577 24.06 45.01 40.34
C PRO A 577 24.64 44.55 41.69
N SER A 578 23.79 44.26 42.67
CA SER A 578 24.15 43.69 43.98
C SER A 578 24.62 42.23 43.94
N GLU A 579 24.22 41.48 42.92
CA GLU A 579 24.60 40.07 42.71
C GLU A 579 25.85 39.96 41.82
N LYS A 580 25.96 40.78 40.76
CA LYS A 580 27.20 40.92 39.97
C LYS A 580 28.41 41.25 40.85
N ALA A 581 28.20 42.07 41.88
CA ALA A 581 29.23 42.43 42.88
C ALA A 581 29.72 41.25 43.75
N GLN A 582 29.01 40.11 43.75
CA GLN A 582 29.40 38.89 44.49
C GLN A 582 30.21 37.91 43.63
N ILE A 583 30.22 38.07 42.30
CA ILE A 583 30.97 37.23 41.37
C ILE A 583 32.44 37.64 41.35
N THR A 584 33.27 37.00 42.17
CA THR A 584 34.70 37.33 42.32
C THR A 584 35.59 36.72 41.23
N ASN A 585 35.13 35.67 40.56
CA ASN A 585 35.87 34.96 39.50
C ASN A 585 35.59 35.47 38.08
N TYR A 586 34.80 36.54 37.92
CA TYR A 586 34.47 37.18 36.63
C TYR A 586 35.66 37.37 35.65
N PRO A 587 36.90 37.71 36.07
CA PRO A 587 38.05 37.78 35.17
C PRO A 587 38.34 36.48 34.40
N LYS A 588 37.97 35.31 34.93
CA LYS A 588 38.11 34.01 34.25
C LYS A 588 37.10 33.86 33.09
N LEU A 589 35.88 34.37 33.24
CA LEU A 589 34.92 34.46 32.13
C LEU A 589 35.47 35.33 31.01
N VAL A 590 35.98 36.52 31.35
CA VAL A 590 36.59 37.43 30.38
C VAL A 590 37.83 36.80 29.73
N LYS A 591 38.63 36.02 30.47
CA LYS A 591 39.75 35.26 29.89
C LYS A 591 39.24 34.24 28.86
N ALA A 592 38.22 33.45 29.22
CA ALA A 592 37.62 32.47 28.32
C ALA A 592 37.03 33.12 27.07
N GLU A 593 36.29 34.23 27.18
CA GLU A 593 35.77 34.99 26.04
C GLU A 593 36.88 35.43 25.07
N ASN A 594 38.00 35.93 25.60
CA ASN A 594 39.17 36.30 24.79
C ASN A 594 39.87 35.07 24.17
N GLN A 595 39.88 33.92 24.85
CA GLN A 595 40.41 32.67 24.32
C GLN A 595 39.50 32.08 23.22
N ILE A 596 38.16 32.15 23.36
CA ILE A 596 37.20 31.82 22.29
C ILE A 596 37.42 32.74 21.09
N LEU A 597 37.61 34.05 21.29
CA LEU A 597 37.91 34.99 20.22
C LEU A 597 39.23 34.63 19.52
N ALA A 598 40.30 34.34 20.27
CA ALA A 598 41.59 33.92 19.72
C ALA A 598 41.49 32.58 18.94
N LEU A 599 40.68 31.62 19.41
CA LEU A 599 40.40 30.37 18.69
C LEU A 599 39.62 30.61 17.39
N LYS A 600 38.67 31.55 17.39
CA LYS A 600 38.01 32.00 16.14
C LYS A 600 38.97 32.68 15.19
N GLU A 601 39.95 33.44 15.69
CA GLU A 601 41.04 34.03 14.89
C GLU A 601 42.06 32.97 14.40
N MET A 602 42.13 31.79 15.04
CA MET A 602 42.90 30.65 14.56
C MET A 602 42.20 29.86 13.44
N ARG A 603 40.86 29.93 13.34
CA ARG A 603 40.09 29.20 12.31
C ARG A 603 40.57 29.47 10.88
N PRO A 604 40.75 30.72 10.41
CA PRO A 604 41.26 30.97 9.06
C PRO A 604 42.60 30.27 8.78
N ALA A 605 43.52 30.26 9.74
CA ALA A 605 44.84 29.65 9.59
C ALA A 605 44.78 28.11 9.52
N LEU A 606 43.91 27.46 10.32
CA LEU A 606 43.71 26.01 10.18
C LEU A 606 42.95 25.68 8.89
N GLN A 607 41.94 26.46 8.52
CA GLN A 607 41.20 26.27 7.28
C GLN A 607 42.07 26.44 6.03
N GLU A 608 43.02 27.38 6.03
CA GLU A 608 44.06 27.53 5.00
C GLU A 608 44.91 26.24 4.86
N VAL A 609 45.35 25.65 5.97
CA VAL A 609 46.10 24.38 5.97
C VAL A 609 45.23 23.18 5.56
N ILE A 610 43.94 23.16 5.93
CA ILE A 610 42.98 22.13 5.52
C ILE A 610 42.74 22.22 4.01
N GLN A 611 42.46 23.41 3.47
CA GLN A 611 42.26 23.62 2.04
C GLN A 611 43.50 23.22 1.24
N ARG A 612 44.71 23.58 1.71
CA ARG A 612 45.98 23.15 1.08
C ARG A 612 46.21 21.64 1.19
N THR A 613 45.85 21.02 2.31
CA THR A 613 45.98 19.57 2.51
C THR A 613 45.01 18.81 1.61
N ASN A 614 43.75 19.24 1.52
CA ASN A 614 42.79 18.73 0.56
C ASN A 614 43.32 18.90 -0.87
N ARG A 615 43.84 20.08 -1.23
CA ARG A 615 44.48 20.31 -2.54
C ARG A 615 45.58 19.26 -2.81
N HIS A 616 46.51 19.03 -1.88
CA HIS A 616 47.59 18.03 -2.04
C HIS A 616 47.13 16.56 -2.05
N VAL A 617 46.14 16.18 -1.24
CA VAL A 617 45.57 14.83 -1.26
C VAL A 617 44.91 14.55 -2.60
N PHE A 618 44.19 15.53 -3.17
CA PHE A 618 43.56 15.44 -4.48
C PHE A 618 44.55 15.54 -5.67
N THR A 619 45.63 16.33 -5.59
CA THR A 619 46.61 16.44 -6.68
C THR A 619 47.62 15.30 -6.72
N ASP A 620 48.21 14.96 -5.57
CA ASP A 620 49.44 14.16 -5.50
C ASP A 620 49.22 12.75 -4.91
N TYR A 621 48.08 12.52 -4.27
CA TYR A 621 47.77 11.29 -3.49
C TYR A 621 48.85 10.97 -2.45
N VAL A 622 49.37 12.03 -1.83
CA VAL A 622 50.32 12.00 -0.72
C VAL A 622 49.74 12.87 0.37
N PHE A 623 49.54 12.29 1.56
CA PHE A 623 49.22 13.08 2.73
C PHE A 623 50.50 13.80 3.21
N PRO A 624 50.49 15.12 3.46
CA PRO A 624 51.69 15.85 3.83
C PRO A 624 52.24 15.35 5.17
N VAL A 625 53.48 14.85 5.17
CA VAL A 625 54.14 14.35 6.38
C VAL A 625 54.55 15.49 7.31
N ASN A 626 54.43 15.23 8.62
CA ASN A 626 54.36 16.22 9.69
C ASN A 626 55.73 16.86 10.08
N THR A 627 56.54 17.27 9.10
CA THR A 627 57.88 17.87 9.33
C THR A 627 58.26 19.02 8.39
N SER A 628 57.45 19.35 7.38
CA SER A 628 57.82 20.36 6.38
C SER A 628 56.73 21.30 5.87
N PHE A 629 55.44 21.07 6.18
CA PHE A 629 54.36 21.80 5.49
C PHE A 629 53.73 22.99 6.24
N ASP A 630 53.78 23.06 7.59
CA ASP A 630 53.65 24.34 8.34
C ASP A 630 53.93 24.25 9.87
N GLY A 631 54.56 23.17 10.35
CA GLY A 631 55.17 23.05 11.69
C GLY A 631 54.23 22.96 12.91
N ASN A 632 53.01 23.51 12.83
CA ASN A 632 52.10 23.68 13.98
C ASN A 632 50.73 22.97 13.81
N VAL A 633 50.49 22.30 12.68
CA VAL A 633 49.26 21.52 12.44
C VAL A 633 49.57 20.03 12.43
N SER A 634 48.84 19.28 13.25
CA SER A 634 48.91 17.81 13.30
C SER A 634 47.59 17.17 12.85
N TRP A 635 47.65 15.90 12.44
CA TRP A 635 46.52 15.18 11.86
C TRP A 635 46.40 13.79 12.49
N ARG A 636 45.16 13.37 12.75
CA ARG A 636 44.83 12.02 13.25
C ARG A 636 43.51 11.53 12.65
N PHE A 637 43.31 10.22 12.52
CA PHE A 637 41.97 9.70 12.26
C PHE A 637 41.05 9.99 13.44
N LYS A 638 39.76 10.27 13.18
CA LYS A 638 38.72 10.34 14.22
C LYS A 638 38.54 8.97 14.89
N ASN A 639 38.46 7.91 14.08
CA ASN A 639 38.45 6.51 14.51
C ASN A 639 39.77 5.81 14.12
N PRO A 640 40.62 5.42 15.09
CA PRO A 640 41.89 4.74 14.79
C PRO A 640 41.76 3.39 14.07
N SER A 641 40.60 2.74 14.14
CA SER A 641 40.28 1.50 13.42
C SER A 641 40.05 1.71 11.91
N GLU A 642 39.77 2.95 11.48
CA GLU A 642 39.58 3.35 10.08
C GLU A 642 40.90 3.82 9.44
N ALA A 643 42.04 3.55 10.08
CA ALA A 643 43.36 3.99 9.61
C ALA A 643 43.78 3.33 8.29
N VAL A 644 43.36 3.92 7.18
CA VAL A 644 43.68 3.51 5.80
C VAL A 644 44.92 4.19 5.21
N HIS A 645 45.54 5.12 5.95
CA HIS A 645 46.73 5.89 5.54
C HIS A 645 47.76 5.97 6.68
N ASP A 646 49.06 5.95 6.36
CA ASP A 646 50.11 6.27 7.33
C ASP A 646 50.33 7.80 7.37
N LEU A 647 49.58 8.48 8.24
CA LEU A 647 49.63 9.94 8.42
C LEU A 647 50.97 10.45 8.98
N VAL A 648 51.86 9.55 9.42
CA VAL A 648 53.16 9.90 10.04
C VAL A 648 54.32 9.67 9.06
N GLY A 649 54.33 8.53 8.37
CA GLY A 649 55.41 8.10 7.47
C GLY A 649 55.15 8.27 5.98
N GLY A 650 53.94 8.68 5.55
CA GLY A 650 53.64 9.05 4.15
C GLY A 650 53.72 7.89 3.13
N SER A 651 53.66 6.64 3.60
CA SER A 651 53.83 5.45 2.76
C SER A 651 52.52 4.99 2.09
N ARG A 652 52.56 4.71 0.78
CA ARG A 652 51.39 4.34 -0.03
C ARG A 652 50.86 2.93 0.32
N LEU A 653 49.59 2.81 0.70
CA LEU A 653 48.90 1.52 0.86
C LEU A 653 48.09 1.13 -0.40
N LYS A 654 47.93 -0.18 -0.61
CA LYS A 654 47.45 -0.80 -1.86
C LYS A 654 45.96 -0.57 -2.15
N ALA A 655 45.16 -0.26 -1.13
CA ALA A 655 43.70 -0.09 -1.21
C ALA A 655 43.23 1.38 -1.41
N ILE A 656 44.14 2.36 -1.43
CA ILE A 656 43.72 3.77 -1.22
C ILE A 656 42.94 4.40 -2.39
N LEU A 657 43.21 4.08 -3.67
CA LEU A 657 42.46 4.73 -4.77
C LEU A 657 40.99 4.28 -4.88
N SER A 658 40.53 3.36 -4.02
CA SER A 658 39.13 2.96 -3.88
C SER A 658 38.45 3.48 -2.60
N ALA A 659 39.16 4.28 -1.79
CA ALA A 659 38.69 4.63 -0.45
C ALA A 659 37.76 5.86 -0.49
N TYR A 660 36.48 5.62 -0.20
CA TYR A 660 35.49 6.67 0.10
C TYR A 660 35.93 7.52 1.33
N PRO A 661 35.27 8.66 1.64
CA PRO A 661 35.78 9.63 2.61
C PRO A 661 36.08 9.02 3.99
N ALA A 662 37.21 9.43 4.55
CA ALA A 662 37.62 9.09 5.90
C ALA A 662 37.76 10.36 6.74
N THR A 663 37.28 10.31 7.97
CA THR A 663 37.26 11.48 8.84
C THR A 663 38.56 11.61 9.63
N LEU A 664 39.25 12.72 9.38
CA LEU A 664 40.40 13.16 10.16
C LEU A 664 40.01 14.26 11.15
N ILE A 665 40.83 14.44 12.16
CA ILE A 665 40.88 15.66 12.97
C ILE A 665 42.19 16.37 12.61
N ALA A 666 42.07 17.64 12.23
CA ALA A 666 43.18 18.56 12.04
C ALA A 666 43.32 19.42 13.30
N SER A 667 44.52 19.56 13.86
CA SER A 667 44.74 20.24 15.14
C SER A 667 45.86 21.28 15.02
N LEU A 668 45.53 22.56 15.15
CA LEU A 668 46.45 23.70 15.15
C LEU A 668 46.74 24.18 16.58
N GLU A 669 48.00 24.17 17.00
CA GLU A 669 48.43 24.74 18.29
C GLU A 669 49.05 26.13 18.11
N LYS A 670 48.61 27.11 18.90
CA LYS A 670 49.18 28.47 18.95
C LYS A 670 49.01 29.10 20.32
N ASP A 671 50.07 29.67 20.87
CA ASP A 671 50.07 30.39 22.17
C ASP A 671 49.48 29.57 23.35
N GLY A 672 49.56 28.23 23.27
CA GLY A 672 48.99 27.30 24.26
C GLY A 672 47.50 27.00 24.09
N LEU A 673 46.86 27.52 23.03
CA LEU A 673 45.52 27.15 22.59
C LEU A 673 45.62 26.09 21.49
N VAL A 674 44.69 25.13 21.48
CA VAL A 674 44.54 24.14 20.39
C VAL A 674 43.18 24.36 19.75
N TYR A 675 43.17 24.63 18.45
CA TYR A 675 41.96 24.60 17.62
C TYR A 675 41.95 23.28 16.84
N GLU A 676 40.92 22.47 17.05
CA GLU A 676 40.68 21.24 16.28
C GLU A 676 39.48 21.43 15.34
N GLU A 677 39.59 20.91 14.11
CA GLU A 677 38.50 20.88 13.13
C GLU A 677 38.36 19.47 12.56
N GLU A 678 37.13 18.97 12.45
CA GLU A 678 36.83 17.68 11.85
C GLU A 678 36.82 17.81 10.33
N VAL A 679 37.71 17.07 9.67
CA VAL A 679 37.93 17.15 8.22
C VAL A 679 37.60 15.82 7.59
N VAL A 680 36.52 15.79 6.83
CA VAL A 680 36.21 14.67 5.95
C VAL A 680 37.15 14.73 4.74
N VAL A 681 38.22 13.92 4.75
CA VAL A 681 39.18 13.86 3.65
C VAL A 681 38.78 12.73 2.71
N ASN A 682 38.43 13.08 1.47
CA ASN A 682 38.17 12.09 0.43
C ASN A 682 39.49 11.61 -0.18
N PHE A 683 39.80 10.33 0.00
CA PHE A 683 41.02 9.70 -0.51
C PHE A 683 40.81 8.98 -1.86
N GLY A 684 39.59 8.95 -2.39
CA GLY A 684 39.16 8.10 -3.51
C GLY A 684 38.68 8.85 -4.75
N ILE A 685 38.72 8.14 -5.87
CA ILE A 685 38.34 8.63 -7.22
C ILE A 685 37.42 7.67 -7.99
N THR A 686 36.87 6.70 -7.26
CA THR A 686 35.86 5.72 -7.70
C THR A 686 34.52 6.03 -7.05
N LYS A 687 33.43 5.90 -7.80
CA LYS A 687 32.04 6.02 -7.30
C LYS A 687 31.63 4.75 -6.53
N VAL A 688 30.56 4.80 -5.74
CA VAL A 688 30.00 3.59 -5.10
C VAL A 688 29.66 2.54 -6.16
N GLY A 689 30.09 1.30 -5.96
CA GLY A 689 29.89 0.20 -6.91
C GLY A 689 30.91 0.13 -8.06
N GLU A 690 31.84 1.09 -8.18
CA GLU A 690 32.96 1.01 -9.11
C GLU A 690 34.09 0.12 -8.55
N THR A 691 34.63 -0.75 -9.40
CA THR A 691 35.77 -1.64 -9.14
C THR A 691 37.03 -1.11 -9.83
N PRO A 692 38.00 -0.51 -9.11
CA PRO A 692 39.20 0.01 -9.72
C PRO A 692 40.13 -1.09 -10.26
N LEU A 693 40.54 -0.94 -11.51
CA LEU A 693 41.50 -1.80 -12.21
C LEU A 693 42.86 -1.09 -12.30
N PHE A 694 43.77 -1.49 -11.41
CA PHE A 694 45.09 -0.90 -11.28
C PHE A 694 46.11 -1.50 -12.26
N TYR A 695 46.43 -0.77 -13.33
CA TYR A 695 47.64 -1.04 -14.12
C TYR A 695 48.84 -0.37 -13.46
N ARG A 696 49.49 -1.06 -12.50
CA ARG A 696 50.68 -0.59 -11.78
C ARG A 696 51.95 -1.39 -12.11
N ASN A 697 53.09 -0.71 -11.95
CA ASN A 697 54.30 -0.86 -12.78
C ASN A 697 55.36 -1.88 -12.31
N SER A 698 54.99 -3.09 -11.87
CA SER A 698 55.94 -4.20 -11.75
C SER A 698 55.25 -5.56 -11.60
N ALA A 699 55.74 -6.58 -12.31
CA ALA A 699 55.34 -7.98 -12.11
C ALA A 699 55.65 -8.47 -10.68
N SER A 700 56.70 -7.95 -10.04
CA SER A 700 57.05 -8.32 -8.66
C SER A 700 56.05 -7.80 -7.61
N SER A 701 55.24 -6.79 -7.95
CA SER A 701 54.38 -6.09 -7.00
C SER A 701 52.90 -6.48 -7.08
N MET A 702 52.57 -7.50 -7.91
CA MET A 702 51.20 -7.96 -8.21
C MET A 702 50.56 -8.85 -7.14
N THR A 703 51.26 -9.20 -6.06
CA THR A 703 50.69 -9.94 -4.93
C THR A 703 49.88 -9.04 -4.01
N LYS A 704 48.93 -9.60 -3.25
CA LYS A 704 48.04 -8.86 -2.34
C LYS A 704 48.79 -8.04 -1.28
N ASP A 705 49.90 -8.55 -0.74
CA ASP A 705 50.37 -8.17 0.61
C ASP A 705 51.72 -7.42 0.68
N GLU A 706 52.39 -7.10 -0.45
CA GLU A 706 53.68 -6.39 -0.40
C GLU A 706 53.55 -4.84 -0.35
N PRO A 707 54.14 -4.16 0.65
CA PRO A 707 54.31 -2.70 0.70
C PRO A 707 55.55 -2.24 -0.08
N GLY A 708 55.45 -1.07 -0.75
CA GLY A 708 56.55 -0.46 -1.50
C GLY A 708 57.02 0.86 -0.87
N PRO A 709 58.33 1.11 -0.74
CA PRO A 709 58.85 2.32 -0.10
C PRO A 709 58.67 3.57 -0.97
N TYR A 710 58.40 4.71 -0.32
CA TYR A 710 58.49 6.04 -0.92
C TYR A 710 59.96 6.49 -1.01
N ASN A 711 60.44 6.86 -2.20
CA ASN A 711 61.60 7.75 -2.35
C ASN A 711 61.47 8.59 -3.63
N GLU A 712 62.17 9.73 -3.66
CA GLU A 712 62.10 10.71 -4.75
C GLU A 712 62.48 10.15 -6.13
N THR A 713 63.32 9.11 -6.17
CA THR A 713 63.88 8.52 -7.40
C THR A 713 63.09 7.35 -7.99
N SER A 714 62.11 6.79 -7.27
CA SER A 714 61.32 5.62 -7.73
C SER A 714 59.82 5.92 -7.91
N HIS A 715 59.40 7.16 -7.66
CA HIS A 715 58.00 7.53 -7.74
C HIS A 715 57.46 7.42 -9.18
N ILE A 716 56.33 6.75 -9.32
CA ILE A 716 55.53 6.78 -10.54
C ILE A 716 54.20 7.39 -10.12
N GLY A 717 54.02 8.66 -10.49
CA GLY A 717 52.83 9.43 -10.18
C GLY A 717 51.62 8.97 -11.00
N TRP A 718 50.50 9.65 -10.79
CA TRP A 718 49.35 9.63 -11.70
C TRP A 718 49.48 10.78 -12.71
N SER A 719 48.83 10.65 -13.87
CA SER A 719 48.89 11.63 -14.98
C SER A 719 47.72 12.63 -14.99
N GLY A 720 46.93 12.66 -13.91
CA GLY A 720 45.64 13.33 -13.90
C GLY A 720 44.60 12.65 -14.81
N LYS A 721 44.93 11.57 -15.53
CA LYS A 721 44.02 10.93 -16.50
C LYS A 721 43.41 9.63 -16.00
N VAL A 722 42.12 9.43 -16.27
CA VAL A 722 41.32 8.24 -15.91
C VAL A 722 40.51 7.79 -17.14
N LEU A 723 40.36 6.48 -17.31
CA LEU A 723 39.38 5.87 -18.22
C LEU A 723 38.37 5.04 -17.42
N ARG A 724 37.05 5.12 -17.68
CA ARG A 724 36.03 4.26 -17.04
C ARG A 724 35.28 3.43 -18.07
N VAL A 725 35.06 2.15 -17.78
CA VAL A 725 34.40 1.17 -18.66
C VAL A 725 33.41 0.35 -17.84
N ASN A 726 32.11 0.59 -17.99
CA ASN A 726 31.08 0.13 -17.04
C ASN A 726 31.51 0.52 -15.61
N ASN A 727 31.41 -0.40 -14.64
CA ASN A 727 31.87 -0.19 -13.27
C ASN A 727 33.40 -0.27 -13.10
N HIS A 728 34.22 -0.37 -14.15
CA HIS A 728 35.67 -0.53 -14.02
C HIS A 728 36.45 0.75 -14.30
N VAL A 729 37.36 1.12 -13.40
CA VAL A 729 38.13 2.39 -13.45
C VAL A 729 39.61 2.14 -13.67
N PHE A 730 40.19 2.75 -14.70
CA PHE A 730 41.57 2.55 -15.17
C PHE A 730 42.38 3.84 -14.98
N PHE A 731 43.49 3.77 -14.24
CA PHE A 731 44.34 4.92 -13.96
C PHE A 731 45.58 4.95 -14.85
N ILE A 732 45.87 6.09 -15.50
CA ILE A 732 47.05 6.25 -16.35
C ILE A 732 48.22 6.84 -15.53
N ALA A 733 49.38 6.18 -15.55
CA ALA A 733 50.58 6.64 -14.85
C ALA A 733 51.16 7.94 -15.44
N LYS A 734 51.79 8.78 -14.60
CA LYS A 734 52.25 10.16 -14.92
C LYS A 734 52.96 10.33 -16.26
N ASN A 735 53.80 9.37 -16.64
CA ASN A 735 54.63 9.43 -17.84
C ASN A 735 54.09 8.58 -19.01
N ASN A 736 52.86 8.08 -18.93
CA ASN A 736 52.27 7.15 -19.91
C ASN A 736 50.92 7.63 -20.49
N TYR A 737 50.56 8.87 -20.24
CA TYR A 737 49.69 9.63 -21.13
C TYR A 737 50.59 10.33 -22.17
N LEU A 738 50.46 9.94 -23.43
CA LEU A 738 51.40 10.30 -24.50
C LEU A 738 50.65 11.05 -25.59
N GLN A 739 50.82 12.37 -25.63
CA GLN A 739 50.27 13.20 -26.70
C GLN A 739 51.01 12.92 -28.02
N VAL A 740 50.28 12.51 -29.04
CA VAL A 740 50.78 12.23 -30.38
C VAL A 740 50.53 13.47 -31.23
N THR A 741 51.60 14.19 -31.55
CA THR A 741 51.59 15.46 -32.30
C THR A 741 52.11 15.32 -33.74
N SER A 742 52.61 14.14 -34.11
CA SER A 742 53.08 13.79 -35.45
C SER A 742 53.09 12.26 -35.59
N SER A 743 53.47 11.73 -36.76
CA SER A 743 53.71 10.28 -36.96
C SER A 743 54.90 9.70 -36.17
N THR A 744 55.57 10.50 -35.33
CA THR A 744 56.61 10.02 -34.41
C THR A 744 55.96 9.55 -33.12
N VAL A 745 56.04 8.25 -32.83
CA VAL A 745 55.45 7.66 -31.62
C VAL A 745 56.31 7.98 -30.39
N PRO A 746 55.76 8.59 -29.32
CA PRO A 746 56.51 8.83 -28.09
C PRO A 746 56.84 7.51 -27.35
N GLU A 747 58.01 7.42 -26.73
CA GLU A 747 58.40 6.23 -25.95
C GLU A 747 57.61 6.10 -24.64
N THR A 748 57.15 4.90 -24.32
CA THR A 748 56.54 4.55 -23.02
C THR A 748 57.59 4.45 -21.92
N TYR A 749 57.23 4.81 -20.69
CA TYR A 749 58.04 4.51 -19.51
C TYR A 749 58.01 2.99 -19.19
N TRP A 750 59.10 2.30 -19.55
CA TRP A 750 59.30 0.83 -19.60
C TRP A 750 58.87 -0.01 -18.38
N LEU A 751 58.67 0.60 -17.21
CA LEU A 751 58.17 -0.12 -16.03
C LEU A 751 56.65 -0.39 -16.10
N SER A 752 55.93 0.16 -17.08
CA SER A 752 54.45 0.10 -17.11
C SER A 752 53.83 -0.99 -17.96
N CYS A 753 52.64 -1.38 -17.53
CA CYS A 753 51.80 -2.37 -18.19
C CYS A 753 50.75 -1.74 -19.13
N ALA A 754 50.66 -0.41 -19.20
CA ALA A 754 49.72 0.28 -20.10
C ALA A 754 50.25 1.65 -20.55
N SER A 755 49.80 2.13 -21.70
CA SER A 755 50.02 3.50 -22.18
C SER A 755 48.86 3.99 -23.01
N LEU A 756 48.49 5.26 -22.82
CA LEU A 756 47.41 5.94 -23.52
C LEU A 756 48.00 6.97 -24.48
N TYR A 757 47.95 6.67 -25.77
CA TYR A 757 48.35 7.56 -26.85
C TYR A 757 47.14 8.39 -27.29
N HIS A 758 47.26 9.71 -27.40
CA HIS A 758 46.15 10.60 -27.77
C HIS A 758 46.54 11.49 -28.96
N ASN A 759 45.80 11.43 -30.07
CA ASN A 759 46.01 12.34 -31.20
C ASN A 759 45.42 13.72 -30.88
N VAL A 760 46.27 14.64 -30.43
CA VAL A 760 45.91 16.03 -30.09
C VAL A 760 45.97 16.98 -31.31
N THR A 761 46.06 16.46 -32.53
CA THR A 761 46.15 17.27 -33.75
C THR A 761 44.83 17.31 -34.52
N ALA A 762 44.67 18.32 -35.38
CA ALA A 762 43.53 18.46 -36.29
C ALA A 762 43.67 17.60 -37.57
N SER A 763 44.50 16.55 -37.59
CA SER A 763 44.68 15.66 -38.73
C SER A 763 44.83 14.20 -38.31
N ASP A 764 44.53 13.28 -39.23
CA ASP A 764 44.77 11.85 -39.04
C ASP A 764 46.27 11.58 -38.84
N ILE A 765 46.63 10.83 -37.81
CA ILE A 765 47.99 10.36 -37.57
C ILE A 765 48.03 8.84 -37.72
N THR A 766 48.86 8.35 -38.63
CA THR A 766 49.20 6.93 -38.71
C THR A 766 50.44 6.62 -37.89
N ILE A 767 50.31 5.66 -36.98
CA ILE A 767 51.38 5.10 -36.13
C ILE A 767 51.58 3.63 -36.45
N ARG A 768 52.81 3.13 -36.31
CA ARG A 768 53.13 1.70 -36.47
C ARG A 768 53.08 1.02 -35.10
N VAL A 769 52.44 -0.15 -35.01
CA VAL A 769 52.23 -0.87 -33.74
C VAL A 769 53.55 -1.17 -33.03
N GLY A 770 54.56 -1.64 -33.76
CA GLY A 770 55.89 -1.96 -33.23
C GLY A 770 56.73 -0.76 -32.79
N ASP A 771 56.28 0.48 -33.05
CA ASP A 771 56.91 1.69 -32.51
C ASP A 771 56.36 2.05 -31.12
N THR A 772 55.29 1.37 -30.65
CA THR A 772 54.82 1.49 -29.27
C THR A 772 55.65 0.58 -28.36
N ALA A 773 56.33 1.15 -27.36
CA ALA A 773 57.20 0.35 -26.49
C ALA A 773 56.43 -0.62 -25.54
N VAL A 774 55.09 -0.59 -25.57
CA VAL A 774 54.23 -1.57 -24.91
C VAL A 774 54.00 -2.80 -25.78
N ILE A 775 53.86 -2.72 -27.11
CA ILE A 775 53.39 -3.86 -27.93
C ILE A 775 54.57 -4.57 -28.60
N THR A 776 54.91 -5.75 -28.10
CA THR A 776 55.95 -6.65 -28.64
C THR A 776 55.34 -7.97 -29.13
N ASP A 777 56.05 -8.72 -29.98
CA ASP A 777 55.55 -9.94 -30.66
C ASP A 777 55.32 -11.17 -29.75
N VAL A 778 55.51 -11.01 -28.44
CA VAL A 778 55.35 -12.02 -27.39
C VAL A 778 53.88 -12.21 -26.94
N ALA A 779 53.62 -13.30 -26.23
CA ALA A 779 52.30 -13.56 -25.64
C ALA A 779 51.99 -12.59 -24.49
N GLY A 780 50.74 -12.08 -24.45
CA GLY A 780 50.26 -11.22 -23.36
C GLY A 780 50.14 -9.73 -23.70
N TYR A 781 49.77 -9.35 -24.93
CA TYR A 781 49.59 -7.94 -25.33
C TYR A 781 48.36 -7.74 -26.21
N GLY A 782 47.82 -6.51 -26.20
CA GLY A 782 46.70 -6.05 -27.04
C GLY A 782 46.47 -4.53 -26.91
N TYR A 783 45.52 -4.00 -27.67
CA TYR A 783 45.14 -2.59 -27.63
C TYR A 783 43.65 -2.37 -27.95
N ILE A 784 43.14 -1.21 -27.55
CA ILE A 784 41.86 -0.66 -28.02
C ILE A 784 42.07 0.73 -28.62
N ILE A 785 41.24 1.09 -29.59
CA ILE A 785 41.11 2.46 -30.10
C ILE A 785 39.75 3.00 -29.66
N ILE A 786 39.78 4.13 -28.99
CA ILE A 786 38.64 4.91 -28.53
C ILE A 786 38.48 6.07 -29.50
N ASP A 787 37.30 6.24 -30.08
CA ASP A 787 37.02 7.36 -30.97
C ASP A 787 36.85 8.68 -30.19
N ALA A 788 36.77 9.79 -30.93
CA ALA A 788 36.60 11.12 -30.34
C ALA A 788 35.27 11.31 -29.58
N SER A 789 34.32 10.38 -29.70
CA SER A 789 33.06 10.35 -28.95
C SER A 789 33.10 9.40 -27.76
N GLY A 790 34.27 8.82 -27.44
CA GLY A 790 34.46 7.93 -26.30
C GLY A 790 34.14 6.46 -26.56
N TYR A 791 33.77 6.06 -27.78
CA TYR A 791 33.39 4.67 -28.05
C TYR A 791 34.56 3.83 -28.55
N VAL A 792 34.64 2.56 -28.13
CA VAL A 792 35.63 1.61 -28.64
C VAL A 792 35.34 1.31 -30.11
N ARG A 793 36.14 1.90 -31.00
CA ARG A 793 36.09 1.67 -32.45
C ARG A 793 36.85 0.41 -32.88
N VAL A 794 37.90 0.04 -32.14
CA VAL A 794 38.70 -1.17 -32.38
C VAL A 794 39.05 -1.80 -31.04
N SER A 795 38.90 -3.11 -30.93
CA SER A 795 39.47 -3.93 -29.86
C SER A 795 40.26 -5.07 -30.50
N SER A 796 41.52 -5.26 -30.08
CA SER A 796 42.46 -6.10 -30.82
C SER A 796 43.53 -6.78 -29.96
N LEU A 797 43.78 -8.05 -30.27
CA LEU A 797 45.00 -8.77 -29.87
C LEU A 797 45.99 -8.92 -31.05
N ASP A 798 45.85 -8.10 -32.09
CA ASP A 798 46.83 -8.07 -33.18
C ASP A 798 48.19 -7.60 -32.64
N ARG A 799 49.21 -8.44 -32.87
CA ARG A 799 50.59 -8.27 -32.41
C ARG A 799 51.56 -8.08 -33.57
N ASN A 800 51.06 -7.91 -34.80
CA ASN A 800 51.88 -7.62 -35.95
C ASN A 800 52.60 -6.27 -35.76
N PRO A 801 53.93 -6.23 -35.57
CA PRO A 801 54.64 -4.98 -35.33
C PRO A 801 54.62 -4.06 -36.55
N GLU A 802 54.36 -4.57 -37.75
CA GLU A 802 54.22 -3.80 -39.00
C GLU A 802 52.77 -3.37 -39.28
N ALA A 803 51.83 -3.60 -38.35
CA ALA A 803 50.47 -3.07 -38.48
C ALA A 803 50.47 -1.54 -38.35
N MET A 804 49.77 -0.86 -39.26
CA MET A 804 49.63 0.59 -39.27
C MET A 804 48.25 0.98 -38.74
N ILE A 805 48.22 1.62 -37.58
CA ILE A 805 47.01 2.16 -36.95
C ILE A 805 46.88 3.62 -37.35
N THR A 806 45.69 4.04 -37.82
CA THR A 806 45.39 5.46 -37.99
C THR A 806 44.44 5.92 -36.89
N LEU A 807 44.87 6.94 -36.14
CA LEU A 807 44.10 7.68 -35.16
C LEU A 807 43.63 8.99 -35.81
N LYS A 808 42.32 9.20 -35.89
CA LYS A 808 41.73 10.47 -36.30
C LYS A 808 41.93 11.55 -35.22
N PRO A 809 41.66 12.84 -35.51
CA PRO A 809 41.70 13.89 -34.50
C PRO A 809 40.92 13.51 -33.24
N ASN A 810 41.54 13.72 -32.07
CA ASN A 810 40.98 13.43 -30.74
C ASN A 810 40.66 11.94 -30.47
N GLU A 811 41.12 11.01 -31.30
CA GLU A 811 41.08 9.57 -30.97
C GLU A 811 42.23 9.17 -30.04
N MET A 812 41.97 8.18 -29.20
CA MET A 812 42.93 7.62 -28.25
C MET A 812 43.18 6.14 -28.51
N MET A 813 44.41 5.69 -28.28
CA MET A 813 44.78 4.27 -28.28
C MET A 813 45.33 3.89 -26.90
N LEU A 814 44.64 2.96 -26.23
CA LEU A 814 45.13 2.34 -25.00
C LEU A 814 45.84 1.03 -25.37
N ALA A 815 47.16 1.01 -25.26
CA ALA A 815 48.00 -0.18 -25.44
C ALA A 815 48.26 -0.84 -24.08
N VAL A 816 48.12 -2.17 -23.99
CA VAL A 816 48.12 -2.93 -22.73
C VAL A 816 48.98 -4.19 -22.80
N ARG A 817 49.65 -4.48 -21.69
CA ARG A 817 50.48 -5.66 -21.43
C ARG A 817 49.94 -6.45 -20.23
N TYR A 818 49.75 -7.75 -20.42
CA TYR A 818 49.37 -8.75 -19.42
C TYR A 818 50.61 -9.51 -18.95
N LEU A 819 50.89 -9.45 -17.65
CA LEU A 819 52.16 -9.88 -17.05
C LEU A 819 52.07 -11.11 -16.13
N ASP A 820 51.17 -12.06 -16.40
CA ASP A 820 51.42 -13.47 -16.04
C ASP A 820 50.52 -14.46 -16.81
N SER A 821 51.03 -15.67 -17.05
CA SER A 821 50.26 -16.84 -17.47
C SER A 821 50.05 -17.86 -16.34
N LEU A 822 50.53 -17.57 -15.13
CA LEU A 822 50.51 -18.49 -13.97
C LEU A 822 49.49 -18.10 -12.88
N LEU A 823 48.73 -17.02 -13.05
CA LEU A 823 47.63 -16.66 -12.13
C LEU A 823 46.47 -17.66 -12.28
N SER A 824 46.25 -18.48 -11.25
CA SER A 824 45.26 -19.57 -11.25
C SER A 824 43.80 -19.13 -11.20
N ASN A 825 43.53 -17.83 -11.08
CA ASN A 825 42.22 -17.22 -11.25
C ASN A 825 42.40 -15.73 -11.61
N PRO A 826 42.54 -15.35 -12.89
CA PRO A 826 42.79 -13.97 -13.26
C PRO A 826 41.55 -13.12 -12.96
N ILE A 827 41.71 -12.14 -12.05
CA ILE A 827 40.69 -11.12 -11.70
C ILE A 827 40.37 -10.20 -12.91
N PHE A 828 41.05 -10.38 -14.04
CA PHE A 828 41.12 -9.41 -15.12
C PHE A 828 40.60 -9.95 -16.45
N VAL A 829 39.65 -9.21 -17.01
CA VAL A 829 39.15 -9.34 -18.38
C VAL A 829 40.21 -8.77 -19.34
N PRO A 830 40.76 -9.55 -20.29
CA PRO A 830 41.67 -9.01 -21.31
C PRO A 830 40.93 -8.09 -22.30
N VAL A 831 41.63 -7.19 -23.02
CA VAL A 831 41.02 -6.11 -23.82
C VAL A 831 40.10 -6.59 -24.94
N ASP A 832 40.31 -7.80 -25.49
CA ASP A 832 39.39 -8.47 -26.43
C ASP A 832 38.02 -8.80 -25.81
N LYS A 833 37.94 -8.64 -24.49
CA LYS A 833 36.78 -8.58 -23.59
C LYS A 833 35.83 -7.42 -23.88
N ILE A 834 36.44 -6.28 -24.18
CA ILE A 834 35.76 -5.01 -24.38
C ILE A 834 35.25 -5.01 -25.82
N SER A 835 33.93 -4.92 -25.97
CA SER A 835 33.27 -5.00 -27.26
C SER A 835 33.46 -3.70 -28.05
N VAL A 836 33.52 -3.81 -29.37
CA VAL A 836 33.39 -2.63 -30.24
C VAL A 836 32.01 -2.00 -30.00
N GLY A 837 31.97 -0.70 -29.79
CA GLY A 837 30.77 0.04 -29.36
C GLY A 837 30.60 0.15 -27.83
N THR A 838 31.50 -0.39 -27.00
CA THR A 838 31.52 -0.06 -25.57
C THR A 838 31.95 1.40 -25.37
N TYR A 839 31.22 2.17 -24.56
CA TYR A 839 31.59 3.53 -24.18
C TYR A 839 32.69 3.55 -23.12
N ILE A 840 33.64 4.48 -23.24
CA ILE A 840 34.72 4.73 -22.30
C ILE A 840 34.75 6.22 -21.94
N GLU A 841 34.46 6.50 -20.67
CA GLU A 841 34.56 7.85 -20.11
C GLU A 841 36.04 8.22 -19.91
N PHE A 842 36.46 9.43 -20.28
CA PHE A 842 37.82 9.94 -20.06
C PHE A 842 37.78 11.22 -19.22
N THR A 843 38.64 11.32 -18.20
CA THR A 843 38.72 12.49 -17.30
C THR A 843 40.14 13.05 -17.22
N ASP A 844 40.27 14.39 -17.13
CA ASP A 844 41.53 15.11 -16.94
C ASP A 844 41.46 16.03 -15.70
N TYR A 845 42.28 15.74 -14.68
CA TYR A 845 42.29 16.46 -13.40
C TYR A 845 43.35 17.57 -13.28
N ASP A 846 44.38 17.63 -14.13
CA ASP A 846 45.40 18.70 -14.02
C ASP A 846 44.81 20.09 -14.32
N ALA A 847 43.71 20.11 -15.07
CA ALA A 847 42.94 21.32 -15.35
C ALA A 847 42.18 21.90 -14.14
N LEU A 848 42.11 21.17 -13.01
CA LEU A 848 41.22 21.49 -11.89
C LEU A 848 41.89 22.17 -10.69
N THR A 849 43.22 22.32 -10.62
CA THR A 849 43.92 22.51 -9.32
C THR A 849 44.97 23.64 -9.22
N ASN A 850 45.24 24.39 -10.30
CA ASN A 850 46.19 25.52 -10.28
C ASN A 850 45.48 26.86 -10.01
N PRO A 851 45.76 27.59 -8.91
CA PRO A 851 45.07 28.84 -8.55
C PRO A 851 45.04 29.92 -9.63
N ALA A 852 46.13 30.10 -10.39
CA ALA A 852 46.17 31.10 -11.46
C ALA A 852 45.34 30.66 -12.68
N VAL A 853 45.27 29.36 -12.95
CA VAL A 853 44.43 28.81 -14.04
C VAL A 853 42.96 28.75 -13.62
N GLN A 854 42.67 28.47 -12.35
CA GLN A 854 41.32 28.52 -11.77
C GLN A 854 40.79 29.95 -11.76
N ALA A 855 41.57 30.91 -11.26
CA ALA A 855 41.23 32.32 -11.29
C ALA A 855 41.09 32.84 -12.73
N GLN A 856 42.01 32.49 -13.65
CA GLN A 856 41.87 32.89 -15.06
C GLN A 856 40.62 32.29 -15.70
N LYS A 857 40.24 31.04 -15.39
CA LYS A 857 38.96 30.47 -15.85
C LYS A 857 37.75 31.24 -15.34
N VAL A 858 37.76 31.68 -14.08
CA VAL A 858 36.67 32.51 -13.53
C VAL A 858 36.67 33.92 -14.12
N ILE A 859 37.84 34.53 -14.34
CA ILE A 859 37.97 35.79 -15.06
C ILE A 859 37.42 35.65 -16.47
N ASP A 860 37.81 34.61 -17.22
CA ASP A 860 37.36 34.33 -18.58
C ASP A 860 35.84 34.09 -18.63
N LEU A 861 35.28 33.39 -17.64
CA LEU A 861 33.82 33.20 -17.47
C LEU A 861 33.13 34.55 -17.26
N ILE A 862 33.59 35.36 -16.30
CA ILE A 862 33.01 36.68 -16.00
C ILE A 862 33.18 37.66 -17.18
N ASP A 863 34.31 37.59 -17.91
CA ASP A 863 34.56 38.40 -19.10
C ASP A 863 33.66 37.99 -20.28
N ALA A 864 33.31 36.70 -20.38
CA ALA A 864 32.37 36.19 -21.38
C ALA A 864 30.89 36.55 -21.09
N LEU A 865 30.53 36.92 -19.86
CA LEU A 865 29.18 37.42 -19.55
C LEU A 865 28.87 38.73 -20.31
N PRO A 866 27.64 38.95 -20.80
CA PRO A 866 27.24 40.26 -21.30
C PRO A 866 27.32 41.33 -20.20
N SER A 867 27.50 42.59 -20.57
CA SER A 867 27.47 43.70 -19.61
C SER A 867 26.06 43.90 -19.05
N ALA A 868 25.90 44.50 -17.87
CA ALA A 868 24.58 44.75 -17.27
C ALA A 868 23.61 45.49 -18.22
N SER A 869 24.10 46.36 -19.11
CA SER A 869 23.29 47.04 -20.14
C SER A 869 22.82 46.16 -21.31
N GLU A 870 23.39 44.96 -21.46
CA GLU A 870 23.09 43.98 -22.51
C GLU A 870 22.27 42.80 -21.97
N ILE A 871 22.08 42.68 -20.66
CA ILE A 871 21.26 41.62 -20.04
C ILE A 871 19.77 41.91 -20.30
N THR A 872 19.09 40.87 -20.77
CA THR A 872 17.66 40.83 -21.09
C THR A 872 17.00 39.62 -20.43
N LEU A 873 15.69 39.49 -20.57
CA LEU A 873 14.92 38.35 -20.03
C LEU A 873 15.30 37.01 -20.68
N GLU A 874 15.78 37.06 -21.93
CA GLU A 874 16.24 35.89 -22.70
C GLU A 874 17.72 35.53 -22.41
N THR A 875 18.39 36.26 -21.53
CA THR A 875 19.80 36.02 -21.23
C THR A 875 19.96 34.77 -20.37
N ASP A 876 20.75 33.80 -20.85
CA ASP A 876 21.02 32.55 -20.15
C ASP A 876 21.69 32.80 -18.79
N LEU A 877 20.90 32.66 -17.72
CA LEU A 877 21.35 32.88 -16.34
C LEU A 877 22.33 31.80 -15.86
N LEU A 878 22.40 30.64 -16.54
CA LEU A 878 23.30 29.55 -16.18
C LEU A 878 24.76 29.99 -16.23
N GLN A 879 25.15 30.85 -17.19
CA GLN A 879 26.54 31.35 -17.25
C GLN A 879 26.90 32.22 -16.05
N PHE A 880 25.95 33.01 -15.53
CA PHE A 880 26.15 33.85 -14.34
C PHE A 880 26.26 33.00 -13.07
N MET A 881 25.39 31.99 -12.93
CA MET A 881 25.47 31.01 -11.84
C MET A 881 26.79 30.22 -11.91
N ILE A 882 27.18 29.74 -13.09
CA ILE A 882 28.48 29.06 -13.28
C ILE A 882 29.65 30.00 -12.92
N ALA A 883 29.60 31.28 -13.30
CA ALA A 883 30.65 32.24 -12.94
C ALA A 883 30.70 32.49 -11.42
N ARG A 884 29.55 32.65 -10.76
CA ARG A 884 29.43 32.84 -9.30
C ARG A 884 29.85 31.59 -8.53
N ASP A 885 29.35 30.41 -8.89
CA ASP A 885 29.70 29.14 -8.23
C ASP A 885 31.16 28.78 -8.46
N ALA A 886 31.69 28.99 -9.67
CA ALA A 886 33.11 28.79 -9.96
C ALA A 886 33.98 29.79 -9.18
N TYR A 887 33.54 31.05 -9.01
CA TYR A 887 34.19 32.02 -8.13
C TYR A 887 34.13 31.57 -6.67
N GLU A 888 32.97 31.17 -6.15
CA GLU A 888 32.83 30.78 -4.74
C GLU A 888 33.58 29.50 -4.39
N ALA A 889 33.72 28.57 -5.35
CA ALA A 889 34.53 27.37 -5.25
C ALA A 889 36.05 27.61 -5.37
N LEU A 890 36.49 28.82 -5.73
CA LEU A 890 37.90 29.17 -5.62
C LEU A 890 38.32 29.24 -4.14
N SER A 891 39.52 28.75 -3.83
CA SER A 891 40.21 29.12 -2.59
C SER A 891 40.48 30.63 -2.56
N ASP A 892 40.61 31.23 -1.37
CA ASP A 892 40.84 32.67 -1.21
C ASP A 892 42.05 33.20 -1.98
N GLU A 893 43.12 32.38 -2.09
CA GLU A 893 44.32 32.63 -2.90
C GLU A 893 44.02 32.84 -4.40
N ALA A 894 42.96 32.20 -4.92
CA ALA A 894 42.49 32.31 -6.29
C ALA A 894 41.38 33.36 -6.43
N LYS A 895 40.47 33.50 -5.44
CA LYS A 895 39.49 34.61 -5.39
C LYS A 895 40.19 35.97 -5.46
N ALA A 896 41.25 36.16 -4.69
CA ALA A 896 42.06 37.38 -4.68
C ALA A 896 42.77 37.70 -6.01
N LEU A 897 42.81 36.75 -6.97
CA LEU A 897 43.34 36.95 -8.32
C LEU A 897 42.25 37.28 -9.35
N VAL A 898 40.96 37.10 -9.04
CA VAL A 898 39.84 37.47 -9.91
C VAL A 898 39.59 38.97 -9.80
N THR A 899 39.88 39.70 -10.88
CA THR A 899 39.93 41.18 -10.89
C THR A 899 38.69 41.86 -11.47
N ASN A 900 37.72 41.10 -11.98
CA ASN A 900 36.55 41.59 -12.70
C ASN A 900 35.21 41.29 -12.00
N LEU A 901 35.21 40.93 -10.72
CA LEU A 901 34.02 40.52 -9.96
C LEU A 901 32.90 41.57 -9.96
N ASP A 902 33.22 42.86 -9.89
CA ASP A 902 32.28 43.99 -9.97
C ASP A 902 31.31 43.88 -11.18
N LYS A 903 31.77 43.28 -12.29
CA LYS A 903 30.95 43.05 -13.49
C LYS A 903 29.88 41.98 -13.27
N LEU A 904 30.21 40.91 -12.54
CA LEU A 904 29.27 39.86 -12.15
C LEU A 904 28.26 40.40 -11.14
N GLU A 905 28.69 41.16 -10.15
CA GLU A 905 27.80 41.76 -9.14
C GLU A 905 26.81 42.77 -9.77
N SER A 906 27.30 43.65 -10.64
CA SER A 906 26.45 44.58 -11.40
C SER A 906 25.45 43.86 -12.33
N ALA A 907 25.82 42.69 -12.83
CA ALA A 907 24.95 41.85 -13.63
C ALA A 907 23.89 41.13 -12.79
N GLU A 908 24.26 40.60 -11.62
CA GLU A 908 23.36 39.96 -10.66
C GLU A 908 22.31 40.95 -10.14
N GLU A 909 22.70 42.20 -9.84
CA GLU A 909 21.76 43.29 -9.51
C GLU A 909 20.77 43.53 -10.66
N LYS A 910 21.25 43.58 -11.92
CA LYS A 910 20.37 43.76 -13.07
C LYS A 910 19.46 42.56 -13.33
N ILE A 911 19.95 41.34 -13.13
CA ILE A 911 19.15 40.11 -13.18
C ILE A 911 18.07 40.15 -12.10
N SER A 912 18.35 40.70 -10.92
CA SER A 912 17.35 40.89 -9.86
C SER A 912 16.24 41.88 -10.27
N GLU A 913 16.60 43.05 -10.81
CA GLU A 913 15.61 44.00 -11.36
C GLU A 913 14.74 43.36 -12.45
N LEU A 914 15.37 42.60 -13.35
CA LEU A 914 14.68 41.93 -14.45
C LEU A 914 13.78 40.79 -13.97
N LYS A 915 14.17 40.04 -12.94
CA LYS A 915 13.31 39.03 -12.31
C LYS A 915 12.08 39.65 -11.64
N GLU A 916 12.24 40.80 -10.98
CA GLU A 916 11.10 41.57 -10.44
C GLU A 916 10.21 42.09 -11.57
N GLN A 917 10.78 42.53 -12.69
CA GLN A 917 10.01 42.91 -13.87
C GLN A 917 9.22 41.71 -14.46
N VAL A 918 9.87 40.56 -14.70
CA VAL A 918 9.19 39.34 -15.20
C VAL A 918 8.09 38.89 -14.27
N LEU A 919 8.29 38.95 -12.95
CA LEU A 919 7.24 38.61 -12.00
C LEU A 919 6.01 39.52 -12.16
N ASN A 920 6.21 40.82 -12.38
CA ASN A 920 5.11 41.76 -12.59
C ASN A 920 4.47 41.61 -13.98
N ASP A 921 5.26 41.37 -15.02
CA ASP A 921 4.79 41.12 -16.39
C ASP A 921 3.99 39.79 -16.43
N ALA A 922 4.48 38.71 -15.82
CA ALA A 922 3.78 37.43 -15.72
C ALA A 922 2.47 37.51 -14.91
N LYS A 923 2.43 38.33 -13.84
CA LYS A 923 1.15 38.65 -13.15
C LYS A 923 0.18 39.34 -14.09
N GLN A 924 0.65 40.30 -14.89
CA GLN A 924 -0.19 41.04 -15.83
C GLN A 924 -0.70 40.13 -16.95
N ASP A 925 0.15 39.28 -17.53
CA ASP A 925 -0.21 38.30 -18.55
C ASP A 925 -1.24 37.28 -18.01
N ALA A 926 -1.06 36.78 -16.78
CA ALA A 926 -2.03 35.90 -16.12
C ALA A 926 -3.39 36.60 -15.89
N LEU A 927 -3.38 37.89 -15.54
CA LEU A 927 -4.61 38.68 -15.40
C LEU A 927 -5.30 38.90 -16.76
N GLU A 928 -4.54 39.18 -17.83
CA GLU A 928 -5.07 39.34 -19.19
C GLU A 928 -5.60 38.02 -19.76
N LEU A 929 -5.00 36.88 -19.42
CA LEU A 929 -5.49 35.55 -19.78
C LEU A 929 -6.84 35.26 -19.11
N LEU A 930 -7.00 35.54 -17.81
CA LEU A 930 -8.30 35.45 -17.12
C LEU A 930 -9.33 36.41 -17.72
N ASP A 931 -8.92 37.60 -18.17
CA ASP A 931 -9.81 38.53 -18.88
C ASP A 931 -10.29 37.97 -20.24
N GLN A 932 -9.54 37.09 -20.91
CA GLN A 932 -10.04 36.42 -22.14
C GLN A 932 -11.24 35.51 -21.84
N PHE A 933 -11.16 34.69 -20.78
CA PHE A 933 -12.31 33.89 -20.31
C PHE A 933 -13.48 34.80 -19.89
N GLN A 934 -13.20 35.93 -19.21
CA GLN A 934 -14.22 36.91 -18.83
C GLN A 934 -14.91 37.57 -20.05
N ASN A 935 -14.19 37.79 -21.15
CA ASN A 935 -14.75 38.33 -22.39
C ASN A 935 -15.50 37.25 -23.22
N ASN A 936 -15.10 35.98 -23.08
CA ASN A 936 -15.66 34.84 -23.79
C ASN A 936 -16.79 34.11 -23.04
N LEU A 937 -17.32 34.68 -21.94
CA LEU A 937 -18.44 34.12 -21.17
C LEU A 937 -19.62 33.66 -22.04
N HIS A 938 -19.89 34.34 -23.17
CA HIS A 938 -20.94 33.99 -24.12
C HIS A 938 -20.78 32.61 -24.82
N LEU A 939 -19.62 31.96 -24.70
CA LEU A 939 -19.37 30.59 -25.19
C LEU A 939 -19.81 29.51 -24.18
N TYR A 940 -20.12 29.90 -22.95
CA TYR A 940 -20.50 29.02 -21.84
C TYR A 940 -22.01 29.15 -21.56
N SER A 941 -22.63 28.07 -21.05
CA SER A 941 -24.01 28.10 -20.57
C SER A 941 -24.18 29.09 -19.40
N GLU A 942 -25.39 29.60 -19.14
CA GLU A 942 -25.62 30.60 -18.07
C GLU A 942 -25.16 30.11 -16.68
N ALA A 943 -25.22 28.79 -16.44
CA ALA A 943 -24.67 28.16 -15.24
C ALA A 943 -23.13 28.23 -15.21
N ASN A 944 -22.47 27.78 -16.29
CA ASN A 944 -21.02 27.75 -16.40
C ASN A 944 -20.39 29.16 -16.42
N GLN A 945 -21.09 30.16 -16.94
CA GLN A 945 -20.67 31.57 -16.86
C GLN A 945 -20.44 32.02 -15.43
N GLN A 946 -21.31 31.65 -14.49
CA GLN A 946 -21.14 32.03 -13.08
C GLN A 946 -19.95 31.31 -12.44
N THR A 947 -19.68 30.06 -12.83
CA THR A 947 -18.49 29.31 -12.41
C THR A 947 -17.20 29.98 -12.88
N VAL A 948 -17.11 30.33 -14.18
CA VAL A 948 -15.98 31.08 -14.77
C VAL A 948 -15.75 32.41 -14.03
N ILE A 949 -16.82 33.18 -13.80
CA ILE A 949 -16.75 34.45 -13.04
C ILE A 949 -16.21 34.24 -11.62
N ASN A 950 -16.64 33.18 -10.93
CA ASN A 950 -16.22 32.90 -9.55
C ASN A 950 -14.73 32.51 -9.49
N ILE A 951 -14.26 31.64 -10.39
CA ILE A 951 -12.84 31.26 -10.50
C ILE A 951 -11.98 32.52 -10.72
N ILE A 952 -12.35 33.35 -11.69
CA ILE A 952 -11.63 34.60 -12.02
C ILE A 952 -11.59 35.55 -10.82
N ASN A 953 -12.72 35.77 -10.14
CA ASN A 953 -12.80 36.68 -8.98
C ASN A 953 -11.97 36.20 -7.78
N ASN A 954 -11.84 34.89 -7.57
CA ASN A 954 -11.01 34.32 -6.51
C ASN A 954 -9.52 34.32 -6.87
N THR A 955 -9.18 34.14 -8.14
CA THR A 955 -7.79 34.04 -8.64
C THR A 955 -7.12 35.42 -8.74
N LYS A 956 -7.85 36.46 -9.17
CA LYS A 956 -7.29 37.82 -9.35
C LYS A 956 -6.58 38.39 -8.11
N PRO A 957 -7.14 38.30 -6.88
CA PRO A 957 -6.44 38.72 -5.66
C PRO A 957 -5.22 37.84 -5.31
N ALA A 958 -5.25 36.54 -5.62
CA ALA A 958 -4.15 35.63 -5.36
C ALA A 958 -2.93 35.95 -6.24
N LEU A 959 -3.14 36.18 -7.54
CA LEU A 959 -2.09 36.60 -8.48
C LEU A 959 -1.39 37.90 -8.04
N GLN A 960 -2.15 38.88 -7.56
CA GLN A 960 -1.58 40.15 -7.07
C GLN A 960 -0.63 39.93 -5.88
N ASN A 961 -0.96 39.01 -4.97
CA ASN A 961 -0.19 38.70 -3.77
C ASN A 961 0.98 37.71 -3.98
N ALA A 962 1.11 37.08 -5.16
CA ALA A 962 2.19 36.13 -5.43
C ALA A 962 3.59 36.79 -5.33
N ALA A 963 4.57 36.08 -4.77
CA ALA A 963 5.93 36.60 -4.56
C ALA A 963 6.98 36.02 -5.52
N THR A 964 6.61 35.03 -6.33
CA THR A 964 7.50 34.33 -7.28
C THR A 964 6.75 33.96 -8.56
N ILE A 965 7.48 33.76 -9.66
CA ILE A 965 6.88 33.37 -10.96
C ILE A 965 6.21 32.00 -10.81
N THR A 966 6.84 31.04 -10.13
CA THR A 966 6.26 29.72 -9.85
C THR A 966 4.96 29.78 -9.03
N GLN A 967 4.77 30.80 -8.18
CA GLN A 967 3.47 31.02 -7.53
C GLN A 967 2.44 31.62 -8.50
N VAL A 968 2.86 32.51 -9.42
CA VAL A 968 1.97 33.01 -10.48
C VAL A 968 1.54 31.87 -11.40
N GLU A 969 2.49 31.05 -11.85
CA GLU A 969 2.30 29.82 -12.64
C GLU A 969 1.36 28.85 -11.90
N ALA A 970 1.65 28.46 -10.66
CA ALA A 970 0.77 27.55 -9.91
C ALA A 970 -0.65 28.11 -9.68
N ILE A 971 -0.79 29.42 -9.48
CA ILE A 971 -2.11 30.07 -9.31
C ILE A 971 -2.87 30.13 -10.65
N ILE A 972 -2.20 30.45 -11.77
CA ILE A 972 -2.85 30.51 -13.08
C ILE A 972 -3.10 29.11 -13.64
N ASP A 973 -2.20 28.15 -13.47
CA ASP A 973 -2.37 26.75 -13.90
C ASP A 973 -3.52 26.06 -13.16
N ASN A 974 -3.66 26.30 -11.85
CA ASN A 974 -4.82 25.85 -11.08
C ASN A 974 -6.10 26.51 -11.61
N ALA A 975 -6.10 27.83 -11.81
CA ALA A 975 -7.26 28.54 -12.35
C ALA A 975 -7.63 28.10 -13.78
N LEU A 976 -6.65 27.84 -14.65
CA LEU A 976 -6.82 27.31 -16.00
C LEU A 976 -7.32 25.87 -15.96
N THR A 977 -6.78 25.01 -15.09
CA THR A 977 -7.30 23.65 -14.88
C THR A 977 -8.76 23.69 -14.45
N LEU A 978 -9.12 24.59 -13.53
CA LEU A 978 -10.50 24.79 -13.11
C LEU A 978 -11.38 25.34 -14.25
N LEU A 979 -10.85 26.18 -15.14
CA LEU A 979 -11.57 26.76 -16.29
C LEU A 979 -11.71 25.79 -17.47
N ASP A 980 -10.70 24.97 -17.76
CA ASP A 980 -10.70 23.93 -18.79
C ASP A 980 -11.69 22.80 -18.46
N ASN A 981 -11.92 22.56 -17.16
CA ASN A 981 -12.99 21.67 -16.69
C ASN A 981 -14.40 22.30 -16.81
N VAL A 982 -14.53 23.60 -17.12
CA VAL A 982 -15.81 24.22 -17.44
C VAL A 982 -16.06 24.11 -18.94
N LEU A 983 -16.97 23.21 -19.33
CA LEU A 983 -17.30 22.98 -20.73
C LEU A 983 -17.96 24.19 -21.39
N THR A 984 -17.55 24.51 -22.62
CA THR A 984 -18.30 25.42 -23.50
C THR A 984 -19.59 24.77 -24.00
N ILE A 985 -20.53 25.55 -24.52
CA ILE A 985 -21.80 25.06 -25.07
C ILE A 985 -21.57 24.02 -26.19
N GLU A 986 -20.52 24.18 -27.00
CA GLU A 986 -20.19 23.23 -28.07
C GLU A 986 -19.69 21.89 -27.51
N GLU A 987 -18.91 21.92 -26.43
CA GLU A 987 -18.40 20.73 -25.75
C GLU A 987 -19.46 20.04 -24.89
N GLU A 988 -20.34 20.79 -24.22
CA GLU A 988 -21.55 20.27 -23.56
C GLU A 988 -22.41 19.49 -24.56
N ILE A 989 -22.60 20.02 -25.78
CA ILE A 989 -23.34 19.35 -26.87
C ILE A 989 -22.57 18.13 -27.40
N ALA A 990 -21.24 18.21 -27.56
CA ALA A 990 -20.42 17.09 -28.03
C ALA A 990 -20.43 15.92 -27.04
N LEU A 991 -20.24 16.20 -25.75
CA LEU A 991 -20.32 15.23 -24.67
C LEU A 991 -21.71 14.62 -24.56
N LEU A 992 -22.77 15.43 -24.63
CA LEU A 992 -24.15 14.92 -24.66
C LEU A 992 -24.36 13.95 -25.83
N ASN A 993 -23.89 14.28 -27.04
CA ASN A 993 -24.03 13.39 -28.20
C ASN A 993 -23.22 12.09 -28.06
N GLN A 994 -22.03 12.14 -27.44
CA GLN A 994 -21.26 10.95 -27.11
C GLN A 994 -22.00 10.07 -26.10
N GLN A 995 -22.54 10.67 -25.04
CA GLN A 995 -23.30 9.95 -24.00
C GLN A 995 -24.60 9.36 -24.55
N LYS A 996 -25.31 10.05 -25.46
CA LYS A 996 -26.45 9.48 -26.19
C LYS A 996 -26.08 8.21 -26.95
N ALA A 997 -24.93 8.19 -27.65
CA ALA A 997 -24.48 7.02 -28.38
C ALA A 997 -24.16 5.84 -27.43
N LEU A 998 -23.50 6.13 -26.30
CA LEU A 998 -23.19 5.14 -25.27
C LEU A 998 -24.46 4.62 -24.56
N ALA A 999 -25.41 5.49 -24.25
CA ALA A 999 -26.69 5.14 -23.64
C ALA A 999 -27.47 4.13 -24.49
N LYS A 1000 -27.56 4.35 -25.81
CA LYS A 1000 -28.18 3.39 -26.74
C LYS A 1000 -27.45 2.05 -26.75
N GLN A 1001 -26.12 2.05 -26.73
CA GLN A 1001 -25.32 0.83 -26.67
C GLN A 1001 -25.58 0.06 -25.36
N ASN A 1002 -25.58 0.74 -24.22
CA ASN A 1002 -25.83 0.14 -22.91
C ASN A 1002 -27.24 -0.45 -22.84
N LEU A 1003 -28.27 0.33 -23.21
CA LEU A 1003 -29.66 -0.15 -23.29
C LEU A 1003 -29.82 -1.33 -24.26
N SER A 1004 -29.07 -1.37 -25.38
CA SER A 1004 -29.07 -2.53 -26.30
C SER A 1004 -28.52 -3.82 -25.69
N GLN A 1005 -27.70 -3.71 -24.64
CA GLN A 1005 -27.02 -4.83 -23.98
C GLN A 1005 -27.60 -5.13 -22.59
N TYR A 1006 -28.45 -4.25 -22.04
CA TYR A 1006 -29.00 -4.29 -20.69
C TYR A 1006 -29.65 -5.65 -20.35
N LEU A 1007 -30.46 -6.19 -21.28
CA LEU A 1007 -31.07 -7.52 -21.14
C LEU A 1007 -30.38 -8.57 -22.02
N ASN A 1008 -30.10 -9.74 -21.45
CA ASN A 1008 -29.70 -10.92 -22.24
C ASN A 1008 -30.92 -11.55 -22.92
N LEU A 1009 -31.19 -11.13 -24.16
CA LEU A 1009 -32.35 -11.55 -24.97
C LEU A 1009 -32.53 -13.08 -25.12
N ASN A 1010 -31.48 -13.89 -24.90
CA ASN A 1010 -31.58 -15.35 -24.95
C ASN A 1010 -32.43 -15.95 -23.82
N LEU A 1011 -32.68 -15.20 -22.74
CA LEU A 1011 -33.49 -15.64 -21.59
C LEU A 1011 -35.00 -15.41 -21.77
N TYR A 1012 -35.40 -14.79 -22.88
CA TYR A 1012 -36.76 -14.32 -23.14
C TYR A 1012 -37.42 -15.10 -24.29
N SER A 1013 -38.76 -15.14 -24.31
CA SER A 1013 -39.51 -15.76 -25.41
C SER A 1013 -39.40 -14.90 -26.68
N GLU A 1014 -39.60 -15.48 -27.87
CA GLU A 1014 -39.52 -14.70 -29.12
C GLU A 1014 -40.53 -13.53 -29.14
N GLN A 1015 -41.69 -13.72 -28.49
CA GLN A 1015 -42.72 -12.70 -28.33
C GLN A 1015 -42.23 -11.58 -27.39
N THR A 1016 -41.65 -11.92 -26.23
CA THR A 1016 -41.13 -10.93 -25.28
C THR A 1016 -39.91 -10.20 -25.84
N VAL A 1017 -39.02 -10.87 -26.60
CA VAL A 1017 -37.92 -10.22 -27.35
C VAL A 1017 -38.45 -9.22 -28.38
N ALA A 1018 -39.57 -9.50 -29.06
CA ALA A 1018 -40.17 -8.54 -29.99
C ALA A 1018 -40.71 -7.29 -29.27
N LEU A 1019 -41.25 -7.44 -28.06
CA LEU A 1019 -41.70 -6.32 -27.22
C LEU A 1019 -40.51 -5.49 -26.70
N ILE A 1020 -39.45 -6.14 -26.19
CA ILE A 1020 -38.22 -5.48 -25.74
C ILE A 1020 -37.60 -4.67 -26.89
N ASN A 1021 -37.50 -5.23 -28.10
CA ASN A 1021 -36.96 -4.50 -29.25
C ASN A 1021 -37.84 -3.30 -29.67
N ALA A 1022 -39.17 -3.41 -29.55
CA ALA A 1022 -40.08 -2.29 -29.81
C ALA A 1022 -39.95 -1.19 -28.74
N PHE A 1023 -39.76 -1.57 -27.47
CA PHE A 1023 -39.47 -0.65 -26.38
C PHE A 1023 -38.13 0.08 -26.60
N LEU A 1024 -37.06 -0.66 -26.87
CA LEU A 1024 -35.72 -0.10 -27.12
C LEU A 1024 -35.72 0.91 -28.28
N ALA A 1025 -36.50 0.66 -29.34
CA ALA A 1025 -36.65 1.64 -30.43
C ALA A 1025 -37.26 2.97 -29.95
N SER A 1026 -38.24 2.93 -29.05
CA SER A 1026 -38.84 4.12 -28.42
C SER A 1026 -37.90 4.78 -27.42
N ALA A 1027 -37.11 4.01 -26.67
CA ALA A 1027 -36.08 4.52 -25.77
C ALA A 1027 -34.98 5.25 -26.57
N TYR A 1028 -34.54 4.71 -27.71
CA TYR A 1028 -33.52 5.35 -28.56
C TYR A 1028 -33.98 6.66 -29.17
N GLU A 1029 -35.27 6.80 -29.52
CA GLU A 1029 -35.85 8.06 -29.97
C GLU A 1029 -35.88 9.11 -28.84
N GLN A 1030 -36.20 8.71 -27.61
CA GLN A 1030 -36.12 9.60 -26.45
C GLN A 1030 -34.68 10.01 -26.14
N VAL A 1031 -33.72 9.08 -26.24
CA VAL A 1031 -32.28 9.38 -26.10
C VAL A 1031 -31.80 10.35 -27.19
N ASP A 1032 -32.24 10.22 -28.45
CA ASP A 1032 -31.91 11.21 -29.49
C ASP A 1032 -32.49 12.60 -29.17
N ASN A 1033 -33.70 12.65 -28.62
CA ASN A 1033 -34.43 13.89 -28.36
C ASN A 1033 -33.97 14.66 -27.11
N ALA A 1034 -33.33 14.01 -26.12
CA ALA A 1034 -32.84 14.64 -24.90
C ALA A 1034 -31.94 15.86 -25.21
N VAL A 1035 -32.22 17.04 -24.64
CA VAL A 1035 -31.45 18.27 -24.91
C VAL A 1035 -30.45 18.62 -23.80
N SER A 1036 -30.43 17.87 -22.70
CA SER A 1036 -29.45 18.00 -21.63
C SER A 1036 -29.01 16.63 -21.08
N MET A 1037 -27.93 16.62 -20.29
CA MET A 1037 -27.45 15.39 -19.61
C MET A 1037 -28.45 14.91 -18.55
N GLU A 1038 -29.15 15.83 -17.87
CA GLU A 1038 -30.20 15.51 -16.91
C GLU A 1038 -31.37 14.78 -17.58
N GLU A 1039 -31.83 15.29 -18.73
CA GLU A 1039 -32.91 14.67 -19.51
C GLU A 1039 -32.47 13.29 -20.06
N LEU A 1040 -31.22 13.17 -20.51
CA LEU A 1040 -30.66 11.89 -20.96
C LEU A 1040 -30.62 10.86 -19.82
N ASN A 1041 -30.16 11.25 -18.63
CA ASN A 1041 -30.10 10.37 -17.47
C ASN A 1041 -31.50 9.92 -17.01
N GLN A 1042 -32.49 10.83 -17.01
CA GLN A 1042 -33.89 10.47 -16.73
C GLN A 1042 -34.45 9.47 -17.75
N VAL A 1043 -34.16 9.65 -19.04
CA VAL A 1043 -34.57 8.70 -20.10
C VAL A 1043 -33.90 7.34 -19.90
N ILE A 1044 -32.62 7.28 -19.50
CA ILE A 1044 -31.92 6.02 -19.20
C ILE A 1044 -32.57 5.33 -18.00
N GLU A 1045 -32.69 6.01 -16.86
CA GLU A 1045 -33.24 5.46 -15.62
C GLU A 1045 -34.67 4.93 -15.80
N MET A 1046 -35.53 5.69 -16.48
CA MET A 1046 -36.87 5.23 -16.85
C MET A 1046 -36.84 4.03 -17.81
N SER A 1047 -35.89 4.00 -18.75
CA SER A 1047 -35.77 2.90 -19.71
C SER A 1047 -35.27 1.61 -19.08
N GLU A 1048 -34.31 1.68 -18.15
CA GLU A 1048 -33.80 0.55 -17.38
C GLU A 1048 -34.89 -0.02 -16.46
N SER A 1049 -35.62 0.85 -15.74
CA SER A 1049 -36.74 0.47 -14.87
C SER A 1049 -37.88 -0.24 -15.61
N GLU A 1050 -38.26 0.22 -16.82
CA GLU A 1050 -39.25 -0.45 -17.66
C GLU A 1050 -38.71 -1.74 -18.31
N LEU A 1051 -37.41 -1.83 -18.58
CA LEU A 1051 -36.78 -3.07 -19.08
C LEU A 1051 -36.77 -4.17 -18.01
N ASP A 1052 -36.58 -3.82 -16.74
CA ASP A 1052 -36.63 -4.76 -15.61
C ASP A 1052 -38.03 -5.38 -15.38
N LEU A 1053 -39.09 -4.79 -15.93
CA LEU A 1053 -40.46 -5.34 -15.86
C LEU A 1053 -40.69 -6.54 -16.80
N PHE A 1054 -39.80 -6.78 -17.78
CA PHE A 1054 -39.92 -7.93 -18.65
C PHE A 1054 -39.49 -9.23 -17.94
N ILE A 1055 -40.41 -10.19 -17.88
CA ILE A 1055 -40.20 -11.50 -17.24
C ILE A 1055 -39.54 -12.51 -18.19
N THR A 1056 -38.81 -13.48 -17.63
CA THR A 1056 -38.07 -14.48 -18.42
C THR A 1056 -38.93 -15.67 -18.84
N VAL A 1057 -38.41 -16.56 -19.71
CA VAL A 1057 -39.09 -17.81 -20.08
C VAL A 1057 -39.34 -18.71 -18.85
N TRP A 1058 -38.51 -18.65 -17.81
CA TRP A 1058 -38.72 -19.38 -16.56
C TRP A 1058 -39.98 -18.89 -15.83
N ASP A 1059 -40.21 -17.58 -15.81
CA ASP A 1059 -41.34 -16.95 -15.12
C ASP A 1059 -42.64 -17.09 -15.92
N GLU A 1060 -42.57 -16.95 -17.25
CA GLU A 1060 -43.64 -17.30 -18.18
C GLU A 1060 -44.05 -18.78 -17.98
N ALA A 1061 -43.08 -19.70 -17.90
CA ALA A 1061 -43.32 -21.12 -17.69
C ALA A 1061 -43.92 -21.46 -16.32
N LYS A 1062 -43.44 -20.83 -15.24
CA LYS A 1062 -44.02 -20.98 -13.89
C LYS A 1062 -45.47 -20.54 -13.85
N THR A 1063 -45.75 -19.37 -14.44
CA THR A 1063 -47.10 -18.81 -14.55
C THR A 1063 -48.01 -19.74 -15.34
N PHE A 1064 -47.53 -20.26 -16.48
CA PHE A 1064 -48.26 -21.24 -17.28
C PHE A 1064 -48.59 -22.52 -16.49
N VAL A 1065 -47.59 -23.15 -15.87
CA VAL A 1065 -47.77 -24.40 -15.09
C VAL A 1065 -48.77 -24.22 -13.95
N GLN A 1066 -48.77 -23.07 -13.28
CA GLN A 1066 -49.70 -22.75 -12.19
C GLN A 1066 -51.14 -22.49 -12.65
N THR A 1067 -51.33 -21.99 -13.87
CA THR A 1067 -52.64 -21.53 -14.38
C THR A 1067 -53.27 -22.47 -15.42
N TYR A 1068 -52.53 -23.46 -15.93
CA TYR A 1068 -52.97 -24.33 -17.01
C TYR A 1068 -54.26 -25.14 -16.71
N VAL A 1069 -54.52 -25.45 -15.44
CA VAL A 1069 -55.76 -26.10 -14.99
C VAL A 1069 -56.59 -25.11 -14.18
N GLU A 1070 -57.49 -24.39 -14.86
CA GLU A 1070 -58.32 -23.34 -14.28
C GLU A 1070 -59.36 -23.87 -13.26
N ASP A 1071 -59.88 -25.08 -13.48
CA ASP A 1071 -60.85 -25.75 -12.59
C ASP A 1071 -60.44 -27.21 -12.36
N LEU A 1072 -60.13 -27.54 -11.10
CA LEU A 1072 -59.82 -28.91 -10.68
C LEU A 1072 -61.08 -29.76 -10.48
N SER A 1073 -62.25 -29.15 -10.24
CA SER A 1073 -63.48 -29.86 -9.85
C SER A 1073 -64.08 -30.72 -10.97
N ILE A 1074 -63.71 -30.47 -12.23
CA ILE A 1074 -64.10 -31.29 -13.38
C ILE A 1074 -63.31 -32.60 -13.50
N TYR A 1075 -62.30 -32.85 -12.65
CA TYR A 1075 -61.50 -34.07 -12.63
C TYR A 1075 -61.83 -34.93 -11.39
N THR A 1076 -61.54 -36.24 -11.44
CA THR A 1076 -61.78 -37.12 -10.27
C THR A 1076 -60.86 -36.78 -9.11
N GLU A 1077 -61.20 -37.11 -7.86
CA GLU A 1077 -60.34 -36.86 -6.69
C GLU A 1077 -58.92 -37.44 -6.84
N VAL A 1078 -58.78 -38.54 -7.58
CA VAL A 1078 -57.49 -39.18 -7.88
C VAL A 1078 -56.70 -38.34 -8.88
N ASP A 1079 -57.35 -37.86 -9.93
CA ASP A 1079 -56.73 -37.04 -10.98
C ASP A 1079 -56.39 -35.64 -10.45
N GLN A 1080 -57.25 -35.01 -9.64
CA GLN A 1080 -56.96 -33.74 -8.96
C GLN A 1080 -55.66 -33.80 -8.16
N ARG A 1081 -55.47 -34.87 -7.38
CA ARG A 1081 -54.25 -35.08 -6.60
C ARG A 1081 -53.04 -35.37 -7.49
N TYR A 1082 -53.24 -36.03 -8.63
CA TYR A 1082 -52.18 -36.26 -9.60
C TYR A 1082 -51.74 -34.96 -10.29
N ILE A 1083 -52.69 -34.11 -10.69
CA ILE A 1083 -52.45 -32.78 -11.28
C ILE A 1083 -51.62 -31.90 -10.33
N GLN A 1084 -51.97 -31.84 -9.04
CA GLN A 1084 -51.19 -31.08 -8.05
C GLN A 1084 -49.73 -31.55 -7.96
N ILE A 1085 -49.49 -32.86 -7.94
CA ILE A 1085 -48.12 -33.44 -7.95
C ILE A 1085 -47.37 -33.09 -9.24
N LEU A 1086 -48.06 -33.04 -10.39
CA LEU A 1086 -47.45 -32.64 -11.66
C LEU A 1086 -47.09 -31.15 -11.68
N ILE A 1087 -47.92 -30.28 -11.10
CA ILE A 1087 -47.65 -28.84 -10.95
C ILE A 1087 -46.41 -28.63 -10.07
N GLU A 1088 -46.40 -29.17 -8.85
CA GLU A 1088 -45.26 -29.05 -7.91
C GLU A 1088 -43.95 -29.54 -8.54
N ARG A 1089 -44.00 -30.70 -9.19
CA ARG A 1089 -42.82 -31.29 -9.85
C ARG A 1089 -42.33 -30.45 -11.02
N SER A 1090 -43.23 -29.89 -11.83
CA SER A 1090 -42.86 -29.12 -13.01
C SER A 1090 -42.28 -27.76 -12.62
N LEU A 1091 -42.82 -27.12 -11.57
CA LEU A 1091 -42.23 -25.90 -10.99
C LEU A 1091 -40.80 -26.15 -10.48
N ASN A 1092 -40.58 -27.18 -9.66
CA ASN A 1092 -39.25 -27.53 -9.19
C ASN A 1092 -38.28 -27.88 -10.34
N ASN A 1093 -38.77 -28.49 -11.43
CA ASN A 1093 -37.95 -28.77 -12.60
C ASN A 1093 -37.58 -27.48 -13.35
N ILE A 1094 -38.50 -26.51 -13.47
CA ILE A 1094 -38.21 -25.19 -14.07
C ILE A 1094 -37.15 -24.45 -13.23
N ASP A 1095 -37.25 -24.48 -11.90
CA ASP A 1095 -36.24 -23.93 -10.99
C ASP A 1095 -34.84 -24.58 -11.12
N GLN A 1096 -34.75 -25.77 -11.73
CA GLN A 1096 -33.49 -26.51 -11.95
C GLN A 1096 -33.03 -26.50 -13.41
N ALA A 1097 -33.79 -25.92 -14.34
CA ALA A 1097 -33.41 -25.85 -15.74
C ALA A 1097 -32.28 -24.84 -15.96
N GLU A 1098 -31.20 -25.25 -16.63
CA GLU A 1098 -30.04 -24.40 -16.94
C GLU A 1098 -30.22 -23.67 -18.27
N THR A 1099 -31.14 -24.14 -19.13
CA THR A 1099 -31.36 -23.63 -20.48
C THR A 1099 -32.84 -23.42 -20.82
N LYS A 1100 -33.10 -22.43 -21.70
CA LYS A 1100 -34.43 -22.13 -22.23
C LYS A 1100 -35.11 -23.36 -22.86
N ALA A 1101 -34.34 -24.20 -23.56
CA ALA A 1101 -34.86 -25.41 -24.21
C ALA A 1101 -35.36 -26.45 -23.19
N GLU A 1102 -34.71 -26.59 -22.04
CA GLU A 1102 -35.17 -27.47 -20.96
C GLU A 1102 -36.49 -26.96 -20.36
N VAL A 1103 -36.64 -25.65 -20.16
CA VAL A 1103 -37.90 -25.05 -19.71
C VAL A 1103 -39.04 -25.32 -20.69
N GLU A 1104 -38.80 -25.12 -21.99
CA GLU A 1104 -39.77 -25.41 -23.06
C GLU A 1104 -40.15 -26.91 -23.12
N GLU A 1105 -39.19 -27.82 -22.90
CA GLU A 1105 -39.43 -29.27 -22.80
C GLU A 1105 -40.25 -29.64 -21.56
N ILE A 1106 -39.97 -29.02 -20.40
CA ILE A 1106 -40.73 -29.24 -19.16
C ILE A 1106 -42.19 -28.77 -19.33
N VAL A 1107 -42.40 -27.59 -19.90
CA VAL A 1107 -43.74 -27.03 -20.17
C VAL A 1107 -44.53 -27.93 -21.13
N THR A 1108 -43.89 -28.39 -22.21
CA THR A 1108 -44.50 -29.32 -23.18
C THR A 1108 -44.88 -30.65 -22.53
N THR A 1109 -43.98 -31.22 -21.73
CA THR A 1109 -44.20 -32.48 -21.03
C THR A 1109 -45.32 -32.38 -19.99
N PHE A 1110 -45.37 -31.28 -19.25
CA PHE A 1110 -46.45 -30.98 -18.30
C PHE A 1110 -47.80 -30.89 -19.01
N LYS A 1111 -47.87 -30.14 -20.12
CA LYS A 1111 -49.06 -30.00 -20.95
C LYS A 1111 -49.59 -31.37 -21.42
N ASP A 1112 -48.72 -32.21 -22.00
CA ASP A 1112 -49.09 -33.53 -22.51
C ASP A 1112 -49.61 -34.46 -21.39
N TRP A 1113 -49.07 -34.37 -20.18
CA TRP A 1113 -49.57 -35.15 -19.04
C TRP A 1113 -50.97 -34.70 -18.62
N ILE A 1114 -51.22 -33.39 -18.53
CA ILE A 1114 -52.55 -32.86 -18.17
C ILE A 1114 -53.58 -33.16 -19.26
N ASP A 1115 -53.26 -32.93 -20.54
CA ASP A 1115 -54.16 -33.15 -21.68
C ASP A 1115 -54.50 -34.65 -21.89
N SER A 1116 -53.77 -35.56 -21.23
CA SER A 1116 -54.06 -37.01 -21.22
C SER A 1116 -55.14 -37.43 -20.21
N LEU A 1117 -55.52 -36.55 -19.27
CA LEU A 1117 -56.55 -36.80 -18.27
C LEU A 1117 -57.94 -36.47 -18.84
N THR A 1118 -58.96 -37.24 -18.47
CA THR A 1118 -60.32 -37.07 -19.01
C THR A 1118 -61.24 -36.41 -17.96
N PRO A 1119 -61.83 -35.23 -18.25
CA PRO A 1119 -62.83 -34.61 -17.38
C PRO A 1119 -64.10 -35.46 -17.20
N ILE A 1120 -64.83 -35.24 -16.10
CA ILE A 1120 -66.07 -35.93 -15.77
C ILE A 1120 -67.23 -35.42 -16.64
N ASP A 1121 -67.75 -36.30 -17.51
CA ASP A 1121 -68.90 -36.01 -18.37
C ASP A 1121 -70.24 -36.16 -17.61
N TYR A 1122 -70.55 -35.17 -16.77
CA TYR A 1122 -71.82 -35.09 -16.07
C TYR A 1122 -73.03 -35.01 -17.01
N GLU A 1123 -72.88 -34.52 -18.24
CA GLU A 1123 -73.96 -34.41 -19.24
C GLU A 1123 -74.44 -35.80 -19.69
N SER A 1124 -73.48 -36.68 -19.99
CA SER A 1124 -73.73 -38.08 -20.31
C SER A 1124 -74.28 -38.86 -19.10
N MET A 1125 -73.76 -38.61 -17.89
CA MET A 1125 -74.26 -39.24 -16.66
C MET A 1125 -75.71 -38.86 -16.36
N ARG A 1126 -76.05 -37.56 -16.42
CA ARG A 1126 -77.44 -37.08 -16.34
C ARG A 1126 -78.31 -37.75 -17.41
N THR A 1127 -77.83 -37.83 -18.64
CA THR A 1127 -78.56 -38.46 -19.75
C THR A 1127 -78.83 -39.96 -19.50
N VAL A 1128 -77.84 -40.71 -18.99
CA VAL A 1128 -78.00 -42.13 -18.61
C VAL A 1128 -79.00 -42.28 -17.45
N ALA A 1129 -78.94 -41.43 -16.43
CA ALA A 1129 -79.88 -41.46 -15.30
C ALA A 1129 -81.33 -41.16 -15.74
N LYS A 1130 -81.54 -40.11 -16.56
CA LYS A 1130 -82.86 -39.76 -17.12
C LYS A 1130 -83.43 -40.89 -17.98
N ASN A 1131 -82.60 -41.53 -18.82
CA ASN A 1131 -82.99 -42.72 -19.61
C ASN A 1131 -83.30 -43.94 -18.72
N SER A 1132 -82.62 -44.08 -17.58
CA SER A 1132 -82.91 -45.13 -16.60
C SER A 1132 -84.27 -44.93 -15.91
N LEU A 1133 -84.75 -43.69 -15.72
CA LEU A 1133 -86.10 -43.42 -15.21
C LEU A 1133 -87.19 -43.78 -16.22
N ASP A 1134 -87.04 -43.36 -17.48
CA ASP A 1134 -88.01 -43.67 -18.55
C ASP A 1134 -88.23 -45.17 -18.75
N SER A 1135 -87.16 -45.95 -18.60
CA SER A 1135 -87.18 -47.41 -18.74
C SER A 1135 -87.56 -48.17 -17.46
N TYR A 1136 -87.65 -47.50 -16.31
CA TYR A 1136 -87.93 -48.15 -15.02
C TYR A 1136 -89.37 -48.68 -14.92
N VAL A 1137 -90.35 -47.99 -15.52
CA VAL A 1137 -91.78 -48.24 -15.24
C VAL A 1137 -92.55 -48.92 -16.35
N ASN A 1138 -93.18 -50.05 -16.01
CA ASN A 1138 -94.20 -50.66 -16.86
C ASN A 1138 -95.61 -50.14 -16.52
N PHE A 1139 -96.00 -49.03 -17.16
CA PHE A 1139 -97.28 -48.35 -16.96
C PHE A 1139 -98.53 -49.24 -17.11
N LYS A 1140 -98.45 -50.42 -17.76
CA LYS A 1140 -99.59 -51.35 -17.90
C LYS A 1140 -100.09 -51.93 -16.57
N LYS A 1141 -99.36 -51.74 -15.45
CA LYS A 1141 -99.72 -52.27 -14.12
C LYS A 1141 -100.51 -51.29 -13.23
N TYR A 1142 -100.77 -50.06 -13.68
CA TYR A 1142 -101.29 -48.96 -12.87
C TYR A 1142 -102.59 -48.38 -13.47
N THR A 1143 -103.47 -47.84 -12.61
CA THR A 1143 -104.66 -47.07 -13.02
C THR A 1143 -104.25 -45.76 -13.71
N GLU A 1144 -105.10 -45.17 -14.55
CA GLU A 1144 -104.75 -43.92 -15.26
C GLU A 1144 -104.36 -42.78 -14.30
N GLU A 1145 -105.03 -42.68 -13.15
CA GLU A 1145 -104.70 -41.72 -12.08
C GLU A 1145 -103.28 -41.97 -11.53
N ASN A 1146 -102.94 -43.22 -11.21
CA ASN A 1146 -101.61 -43.58 -10.70
C ASN A 1146 -100.49 -43.50 -11.76
N LYS A 1147 -100.81 -43.68 -13.05
CA LYS A 1147 -99.87 -43.40 -14.14
C LYS A 1147 -99.49 -41.92 -14.18
N GLN A 1148 -100.45 -41.02 -13.97
CA GLN A 1148 -100.17 -39.58 -13.94
C GLN A 1148 -99.29 -39.21 -12.75
N THR A 1149 -99.54 -39.79 -11.56
CA THR A 1149 -98.66 -39.62 -10.39
C THR A 1149 -97.22 -40.05 -10.67
N ILE A 1150 -97.03 -41.21 -11.33
CA ILE A 1150 -95.70 -41.70 -11.72
C ILE A 1150 -95.02 -40.79 -12.75
N LEU A 1151 -95.76 -40.31 -13.76
CA LEU A 1151 -95.21 -39.37 -14.75
C LEU A 1151 -94.74 -38.07 -14.11
N ASN A 1152 -95.47 -37.58 -13.10
CA ASN A 1152 -95.06 -36.40 -12.34
C ASN A 1152 -93.76 -36.66 -11.56
N ILE A 1153 -93.63 -37.81 -10.88
CA ILE A 1153 -92.39 -38.20 -10.17
C ILE A 1153 -91.21 -38.32 -11.13
N ILE A 1154 -91.39 -38.94 -12.30
CA ILE A 1154 -90.32 -39.08 -13.30
C ILE A 1154 -89.89 -37.71 -13.84
N ASN A 1155 -90.83 -36.82 -14.13
CA ASN A 1155 -90.51 -35.49 -14.68
C ASN A 1155 -89.81 -34.59 -13.65
N ASP A 1156 -90.29 -34.57 -12.41
CA ASP A 1156 -89.67 -33.82 -11.30
C ASP A 1156 -88.24 -34.34 -11.02
N ALA A 1157 -88.06 -35.65 -10.96
CA ALA A 1157 -86.73 -36.27 -10.80
C ALA A 1157 -85.79 -35.98 -11.98
N LYS A 1158 -86.29 -35.88 -13.21
CA LYS A 1158 -85.50 -35.47 -14.38
C LYS A 1158 -85.06 -34.01 -14.30
N GLU A 1159 -85.96 -33.12 -13.89
CA GLU A 1159 -85.66 -31.69 -13.72
C GLU A 1159 -84.64 -31.46 -12.59
N GLN A 1160 -84.72 -32.24 -11.51
CA GLN A 1160 -83.71 -32.25 -10.44
C GLN A 1160 -82.38 -32.86 -10.91
N ILE A 1161 -82.38 -33.95 -11.70
CA ILE A 1161 -81.15 -34.49 -12.32
C ILE A 1161 -80.51 -33.47 -13.26
N ASP A 1162 -81.30 -32.68 -14.01
CA ASP A 1162 -80.77 -31.62 -14.89
C ASP A 1162 -80.10 -30.47 -14.12
N GLN A 1163 -80.41 -30.31 -12.83
CA GLN A 1163 -79.79 -29.34 -11.93
C GLN A 1163 -78.66 -29.94 -11.08
N ALA A 1164 -78.43 -31.25 -11.14
CA ALA A 1164 -77.43 -31.93 -10.33
C ALA A 1164 -76.00 -31.76 -10.90
N THR A 1165 -75.10 -31.30 -10.04
CA THR A 1165 -73.69 -30.99 -10.36
C THR A 1165 -72.67 -32.02 -9.85
N THR A 1166 -73.11 -33.05 -9.12
CA THR A 1166 -72.24 -34.16 -8.67
C THR A 1166 -72.84 -35.52 -9.01
N GLN A 1167 -72.00 -36.56 -9.01
CA GLN A 1167 -72.47 -37.92 -9.22
C GLN A 1167 -73.39 -38.38 -8.08
N GLU A 1168 -73.04 -38.13 -6.81
CA GLU A 1168 -73.88 -38.59 -5.70
C GLU A 1168 -75.28 -37.97 -5.75
N ALA A 1169 -75.40 -36.69 -6.14
CA ALA A 1169 -76.70 -36.05 -6.30
C ALA A 1169 -77.54 -36.72 -7.41
N ILE A 1170 -76.94 -37.02 -8.57
CA ILE A 1170 -77.62 -37.73 -9.66
C ILE A 1170 -78.09 -39.12 -9.20
N ASP A 1171 -77.23 -39.88 -8.51
CA ASP A 1171 -77.52 -41.22 -8.02
C ASP A 1171 -78.56 -41.23 -6.88
N GLU A 1172 -78.54 -40.24 -5.98
CA GLU A 1172 -79.52 -40.07 -4.89
C GLU A 1172 -80.91 -39.70 -5.42
N ILE A 1173 -81.01 -38.75 -6.35
CA ILE A 1173 -82.28 -38.37 -6.99
C ILE A 1173 -82.83 -39.57 -7.78
N LEU A 1174 -81.99 -40.27 -8.55
CA LEU A 1174 -82.36 -41.45 -9.31
C LEU A 1174 -82.87 -42.59 -8.41
N SER A 1175 -82.23 -42.81 -7.26
CA SER A 1175 -82.62 -43.81 -6.26
C SER A 1175 -83.96 -43.44 -5.59
N THR A 1176 -84.09 -42.19 -5.16
CA THR A 1176 -85.29 -41.66 -4.48
C THR A 1176 -86.52 -41.72 -5.38
N ALA A 1177 -86.40 -41.30 -6.64
CA ALA A 1177 -87.49 -41.35 -7.60
C ALA A 1177 -87.96 -42.78 -7.87
N LYS A 1178 -87.02 -43.74 -7.99
CA LYS A 1178 -87.35 -45.18 -8.16
C LYS A 1178 -88.12 -45.73 -6.95
N ALA A 1179 -87.70 -45.38 -5.73
CA ALA A 1179 -88.42 -45.75 -4.51
C ALA A 1179 -89.84 -45.19 -4.46
N GLN A 1180 -90.02 -43.89 -4.72
CA GLN A 1180 -91.35 -43.24 -4.75
C GLN A 1180 -92.29 -43.88 -5.78
N ILE A 1181 -91.77 -44.26 -6.95
CA ILE A 1181 -92.53 -44.96 -8.01
C ILE A 1181 -93.01 -46.35 -7.56
N ASP A 1182 -92.22 -47.06 -6.76
CA ASP A 1182 -92.57 -48.41 -6.30
C ASP A 1182 -93.64 -48.43 -5.20
N GLU A 1183 -93.79 -47.33 -4.46
CA GLU A 1183 -94.88 -47.13 -3.48
C GLU A 1183 -96.25 -46.88 -4.13
N VAL A 1184 -96.30 -46.52 -5.42
CA VAL A 1184 -97.57 -46.21 -6.10
C VAL A 1184 -98.43 -47.48 -6.29
N PRO A 1185 -99.72 -47.48 -5.90
CA PRO A 1185 -100.57 -48.68 -5.96
C PRO A 1185 -100.80 -49.23 -7.38
N LYS A 1186 -100.66 -50.55 -7.53
CA LYS A 1186 -100.91 -51.32 -8.78
C LYS A 1186 -102.35 -51.87 -8.78
N ILE A 1187 -102.91 -52.14 -9.97
CA ILE A 1187 -104.32 -52.58 -10.13
C ILE A 1187 -104.56 -53.92 -9.40
N GLN A 1188 -105.54 -53.99 -8.49
CA GLN A 1188 -105.93 -55.25 -7.84
C GLN A 1188 -106.84 -56.10 -8.73
N GLY A 1189 -106.52 -57.40 -8.84
CA GLY A 1189 -107.41 -58.38 -9.46
C GLY A 1189 -106.95 -59.84 -9.31
N GLY A 1190 -107.75 -60.65 -8.62
CA GLY A 1190 -107.90 -62.10 -8.86
C GLY A 1190 -106.78 -63.04 -8.38
N THR A 1191 -106.94 -63.64 -7.19
CA THR A 1191 -106.02 -64.60 -6.57
C THR A 1191 -106.35 -66.09 -6.85
N ASN A 1192 -105.33 -66.94 -6.58
CA ASN A 1192 -105.32 -68.40 -6.26
C ASN A 1192 -104.86 -69.37 -7.38
N CYS A 1193 -103.70 -70.05 -7.24
CA CYS A 1193 -103.36 -71.20 -6.36
C CYS A 1193 -103.82 -72.56 -6.97
N GLN A 1194 -103.07 -73.68 -6.93
CA GLN A 1194 -102.02 -74.11 -5.98
C GLN A 1194 -101.22 -75.37 -6.47
N LEU A 1195 -100.04 -75.64 -5.88
CA LEU A 1195 -99.34 -76.95 -5.73
C LEU A 1195 -98.86 -77.71 -7.01
N LYS A 1196 -97.85 -78.61 -7.02
CA LYS A 1196 -96.65 -78.99 -6.20
C LYS A 1196 -95.91 -80.11 -7.02
N ALA A 1197 -94.70 -80.59 -6.73
CA ALA A 1197 -93.38 -80.02 -6.39
C ALA A 1197 -92.39 -81.20 -6.19
N ALA A 1198 -91.09 -81.05 -6.46
CA ALA A 1198 -90.11 -82.10 -6.17
C ALA A 1198 -88.72 -81.53 -5.81
N TYR A 1199 -88.32 -81.74 -4.55
CA TYR A 1199 -86.96 -81.97 -3.99
C TYR A 1199 -85.76 -81.10 -4.44
N LEU A 1200 -84.76 -80.75 -3.63
CA LEU A 1200 -84.39 -80.82 -2.21
C LEU A 1200 -82.86 -80.68 -2.23
N TYR A 1201 -82.26 -79.71 -1.52
CA TYR A 1201 -81.17 -79.95 -0.55
C TYR A 1201 -80.77 -78.64 0.15
N ILE A 1202 -80.29 -78.78 1.38
CA ILE A 1202 -80.17 -77.72 2.40
C ILE A 1202 -78.83 -77.95 3.13
N PHE A 1203 -78.04 -76.93 3.49
CA PHE A 1203 -77.70 -76.61 4.90
C PHE A 1203 -76.74 -75.43 5.13
N ILE A 1204 -76.92 -74.89 6.34
CA ILE A 1204 -76.54 -73.62 6.94
C ILE A 1204 -75.31 -73.77 7.87
N VAL A 1205 -74.49 -72.70 7.99
CA VAL A 1205 -73.57 -72.32 9.10
C VAL A 1205 -72.29 -73.12 9.38
N ALA A 1206 -71.15 -72.39 9.40
CA ALA A 1206 -70.22 -72.34 10.54
C ALA A 1206 -69.45 -70.99 10.57
N PHE A 1207 -69.25 -70.47 11.79
CA PHE A 1207 -68.50 -69.25 12.14
C PHE A 1207 -66.98 -69.47 12.05
N GLY A 1208 -66.16 -68.41 11.91
CA GLY A 1208 -64.71 -68.52 12.18
C GLY A 1208 -63.81 -67.43 11.58
N LEU A 1209 -63.47 -66.42 12.39
CA LEU A 1209 -62.37 -65.47 12.14
C LEU A 1209 -60.98 -66.14 12.27
N VAL A 1210 -59.93 -65.36 11.94
CA VAL A 1210 -58.56 -65.35 12.54
C VAL A 1210 -57.37 -65.84 11.67
N LEU A 1211 -56.56 -64.85 11.26
CA LEU A 1211 -55.09 -64.80 11.05
C LEU A 1211 -54.37 -65.44 9.82
N LEU A 1212 -53.80 -64.52 9.01
CA LEU A 1212 -52.36 -64.34 8.70
C LEU A 1212 -51.50 -65.56 8.25
N GLY A 1213 -50.97 -65.51 7.02
CA GLY A 1213 -50.21 -66.62 6.43
C GLY A 1213 -49.25 -66.37 5.25
N LEU A 1214 -48.57 -65.22 5.19
CA LEU A 1214 -47.28 -64.98 4.47
C LEU A 1214 -47.14 -65.11 2.92
N ARG A 1215 -46.46 -64.07 2.39
CA ARG A 1215 -45.38 -64.06 1.35
C ARG A 1215 -45.69 -64.03 -0.16
N LYS A 1216 -45.47 -62.82 -0.71
CA LYS A 1216 -44.34 -62.45 -1.61
C LYS A 1216 -44.00 -63.38 -2.80
N LYS A 1217 -44.02 -62.83 -4.02
CA LYS A 1217 -42.82 -62.17 -4.63
C LYS A 1217 -43.07 -61.55 -6.02
N ARG A 1218 -42.53 -60.33 -6.20
CA ARG A 1218 -41.99 -59.72 -7.45
C ARG A 1218 -42.97 -59.46 -8.61
N TYR A 1219 -42.79 -58.40 -9.41
CA TYR A 1219 -41.74 -57.36 -9.38
C TYR A 1219 -42.27 -56.05 -8.82
#